data_AF-A0A1M7P599-F1
#
_entry.id   AF-A0A1M7P599-F1
#
_cell.length_a   1.000
_cell.length_b   1.000
_cell.length_c   1.000
_cell.angle_alpha   90.00
_cell.angle_beta   90.00
_cell.angle_gamma   90.00
#
_symmetry.space_group_name_H-M   'P 1'
#
loop_
_entity.id
_entity.type
_entity.pdbx_description
1 polymer ?
#
loop_
_entity_poly.entity_id
_entity_poly.type
_entity_poly.pdbx_seq_one_letter_code
_entity_poly.pdbx_strand_id
1 'polypeptide(L)'
;MNFQKTDVWSDPGTFLGDPATVRSVLRNQDFVITDFAPYLEHIQQRLGQPLSNVVDLIHSSFLFDNGEVHLNGRRRVAPCFSPRFVEGWRPRIRKAVEDALDNLAASANPDLMSGFVEDAFLSVASSVFGVASSERQKLAGSIRQLNSLVTPMLPIATLIKIDEAIGHLINVLMEDESVVDPSGIPTVFQALKEQPGMTKREAVNLTLTTLVASHTMAQGVAFSIYALLIDTPDKWKALAANKCTSDWLDELLSRFTSTQTLIRAASKDTKFQGCPHAQGEAVVMSMPRINKALRQQRDQKGDGAWHMSFGFGPHKCLGAPLSEVFFEEVLPALARRFPDLILHRHKVNFHVSMLVQYPKQLPCELAPSNKRINSRMVEISEMAAARAIVNDDENWSPPTMEAHLSVLQDRSGKDLTQALNIARNAMFFMSGPRHAALRSEVMDCLGGNRLVAWQPMIDDVVSTVLDELEAQKKPDLIGDFADPIFRRVAKTILGLESGDPQQFDTLAPILQDVLEPWLPMRELERLQGIFATLIADMKDPVPNPSLPSDPLLAALIKAELPGTSRDDLKSLVLILYGASFNLSHTLGNVLHQLLTLHADSTDMALSLAEDNVRLEEFISLCASPRYIYRMARKPLNFEGFEMGAGHTLRLNLQAINRGVSSGNLAFGHGLHRCVGAALSKRLLRTAVPALFKRFPKLHLHAQQQTYFDMTQTVALSRLPCRLG
;
A
#
# COMPACT_ATOMS: atom_id res chain seq x y z
N MET A 1 -1.40 -38.54 5.15
CA MET A 1 -1.06 -38.04 6.51
C MET A 1 -2.22 -37.22 7.02
N ASN A 2 -2.68 -37.48 8.26
CA ASN A 2 -3.63 -36.57 8.90
C ASN A 2 -2.88 -35.27 9.21
N PHE A 3 -3.33 -34.14 8.65
CA PHE A 3 -2.96 -32.83 9.21
C PHE A 3 -3.41 -32.86 10.67
N GLN A 4 -2.48 -33.02 11.61
CA GLN A 4 -2.75 -32.49 12.94
C GLN A 4 -3.01 -30.99 12.72
N LYS A 5 -4.11 -30.47 13.27
CA LYS A 5 -4.29 -29.03 13.36
C LYS A 5 -3.11 -28.53 14.19
N THR A 6 -2.07 -28.08 13.52
CA THR A 6 -0.93 -27.45 14.18
C THR A 6 -1.33 -26.00 14.42
N ASP A 7 -1.28 -25.58 15.69
CA ASP A 7 -1.54 -24.19 16.09
C ASP A 7 -0.44 -23.23 15.63
N VAL A 8 0.56 -23.71 14.88
CA VAL A 8 1.67 -22.90 14.35
C VAL A 8 1.17 -21.67 13.58
N TRP A 9 0.05 -21.77 12.89
CA TRP A 9 -0.56 -20.66 12.13
C TRP A 9 -1.25 -19.61 13.01
N SER A 10 -1.55 -19.95 14.26
CA SER A 10 -2.22 -19.04 15.20
C SER A 10 -1.26 -17.97 15.75
N ASP A 11 0.04 -18.29 15.84
CA ASP A 11 1.08 -17.39 16.31
C ASP A 11 2.24 -17.28 15.29
N PRO A 12 2.18 -16.29 14.36
CA PRO A 12 3.28 -15.99 13.44
C PRO A 12 4.62 -15.67 14.12
N GLY A 13 4.63 -15.35 15.42
CA GLY A 13 5.83 -15.16 16.22
C GLY A 13 6.71 -16.41 16.27
N THR A 14 6.10 -17.61 16.20
CA THR A 14 6.79 -18.91 16.19
C THR A 14 7.53 -19.22 14.89
N PHE A 15 7.28 -18.45 13.81
CA PHE A 15 7.91 -18.71 12.53
C PHE A 15 9.42 -18.51 12.59
N LEU A 16 10.17 -19.43 12.00
CA LEU A 16 11.63 -19.36 11.97
C LEU A 16 12.07 -18.19 11.08
N GLY A 17 12.90 -17.32 11.65
CA GLY A 17 13.47 -16.14 10.98
C GLY A 17 15.00 -16.15 10.87
N ASP A 18 15.70 -16.98 11.66
CA ASP A 18 17.16 -17.03 11.65
C ASP A 18 17.69 -17.77 10.40
N PRO A 19 18.55 -17.14 9.57
CA PRO A 19 19.02 -17.75 8.32
C PRO A 19 19.78 -19.07 8.52
N ALA A 20 20.56 -19.23 9.59
CA ALA A 20 21.34 -20.45 9.83
C ALA A 20 20.43 -21.63 10.20
N THR A 21 19.46 -21.39 11.07
CA THR A 21 18.43 -22.33 11.47
C THR A 21 17.59 -22.76 10.27
N VAL A 22 17.14 -21.81 9.46
CA VAL A 22 16.34 -22.07 8.25
C VAL A 22 17.12 -22.91 7.24
N ARG A 23 18.40 -22.59 6.98
CA ARG A 23 19.26 -23.41 6.11
C ARG A 23 19.40 -24.85 6.62
N SER A 24 19.42 -25.04 7.94
CA SER A 24 19.49 -26.36 8.57
C SER A 24 18.19 -27.15 8.35
N VAL A 25 17.02 -26.52 8.52
CA VAL A 25 15.72 -27.13 8.19
C VAL A 25 15.65 -27.51 6.71
N LEU A 26 15.97 -26.58 5.81
CA LEU A 26 15.85 -26.79 4.36
C LEU A 26 16.83 -27.83 3.78
N ARG A 27 17.83 -28.26 4.55
CA ARG A 27 18.77 -29.35 4.20
C ARG A 27 18.45 -30.68 4.88
N ASN A 28 17.64 -30.66 5.93
CA ASN A 28 17.36 -31.84 6.74
C ASN A 28 16.27 -32.69 6.08
N GLN A 29 16.58 -33.97 5.82
CA GLN A 29 15.67 -34.92 5.16
C GLN A 29 14.49 -35.33 6.05
N ASP A 30 14.56 -35.08 7.35
CA ASP A 30 13.42 -35.27 8.25
C ASP A 30 12.35 -34.20 8.06
N PHE A 31 12.66 -33.08 7.40
CA PHE A 31 11.72 -31.99 7.10
C PHE A 31 11.39 -31.95 5.60
N VAL A 32 10.23 -32.48 5.26
CA VAL A 32 9.80 -32.74 3.88
C VAL A 32 8.71 -31.76 3.43
N ILE A 33 8.51 -31.64 2.11
CA ILE A 33 7.27 -31.08 1.56
C ILE A 33 6.16 -32.10 1.77
N THR A 34 5.00 -31.65 2.23
CA THR A 34 3.84 -32.53 2.44
C THR A 34 3.34 -33.08 1.11
N ASP A 35 3.22 -34.40 1.02
CA ASP A 35 2.62 -35.07 -0.13
C ASP A 35 1.11 -34.80 -0.21
N PHE A 36 0.70 -34.17 -1.31
CA PHE A 36 -0.69 -33.76 -1.56
C PHE A 36 -1.52 -34.86 -2.24
N ALA A 37 -0.90 -35.87 -2.86
CA ALA A 37 -1.62 -36.88 -3.62
C ALA A 37 -2.64 -37.67 -2.77
N PRO A 38 -2.30 -38.16 -1.55
CA PRO A 38 -3.24 -38.91 -0.72
C PRO A 38 -4.50 -38.13 -0.33
N TYR A 39 -4.36 -36.81 -0.16
CA TYR A 39 -5.49 -35.93 0.16
C TYR A 39 -6.46 -35.81 -1.01
N LEU A 40 -5.94 -35.63 -2.23
CA LEU A 40 -6.76 -35.49 -3.43
C LEU A 40 -7.40 -36.80 -3.85
N GLU A 41 -6.70 -37.92 -3.70
CA GLU A 41 -7.27 -39.25 -3.91
C GLU A 41 -8.45 -39.50 -2.97
N HIS A 42 -8.34 -39.11 -1.70
CA HIS A 42 -9.43 -39.20 -0.74
C HIS A 42 -10.64 -38.32 -1.14
N ILE A 43 -10.38 -37.10 -1.63
CA ILE A 43 -11.44 -36.22 -2.15
C ILE A 43 -12.12 -36.86 -3.37
N GLN A 44 -11.33 -37.36 -4.34
CA GLN A 44 -11.85 -38.00 -5.54
C GLN A 44 -12.75 -39.19 -5.21
N GLN A 45 -12.33 -40.05 -4.28
CA GLN A 45 -13.14 -41.18 -3.81
C GLN A 45 -14.47 -40.72 -3.19
N ARG A 46 -14.48 -39.59 -2.47
CA ARG A 46 -15.70 -39.04 -1.85
C ARG A 46 -16.65 -38.36 -2.83
N LEU A 47 -16.14 -37.73 -3.88
CA LEU A 47 -16.95 -36.91 -4.79
C LEU A 47 -17.65 -37.71 -5.88
N GLY A 48 -17.12 -38.88 -6.26
CA GLY A 48 -17.63 -39.64 -7.41
C GLY A 48 -17.45 -38.93 -8.77
N GLN A 49 -16.77 -37.78 -8.81
CA GLN A 49 -16.33 -37.09 -10.02
C GLN A 49 -14.80 -37.23 -10.14
N PRO A 50 -14.26 -37.55 -11.33
CA PRO A 50 -12.83 -37.68 -11.51
C PRO A 50 -12.16 -36.30 -11.51
N LEU A 51 -11.25 -36.05 -10.56
CA LEU A 51 -10.28 -34.94 -10.59
C LEU A 51 -9.00 -35.42 -11.32
N SER A 52 -9.19 -36.13 -12.43
CA SER A 52 -8.14 -36.94 -13.06
C SER A 52 -6.98 -36.09 -13.54
N ASN A 53 -7.24 -34.88 -14.05
CA ASN A 53 -6.18 -34.02 -14.55
C ASN A 53 -5.34 -33.44 -13.40
N VAL A 54 -5.98 -33.03 -12.31
CA VAL A 54 -5.29 -32.55 -11.10
C VAL A 54 -4.44 -33.66 -10.47
N VAL A 55 -5.01 -34.86 -10.33
CA VAL A 55 -4.33 -36.02 -9.74
C VAL A 55 -3.15 -36.44 -10.62
N ASP A 56 -3.34 -36.56 -11.93
CA ASP A 56 -2.27 -36.87 -12.89
C ASP A 56 -1.12 -35.85 -12.82
N LEU A 57 -1.46 -34.56 -12.78
CA LEU A 57 -0.46 -33.49 -12.74
C LEU A 57 0.37 -33.56 -11.45
N ILE A 58 -0.25 -33.82 -10.30
CA ILE A 58 0.44 -33.89 -9.02
C ILE A 58 1.35 -35.11 -8.94
N HIS A 59 0.89 -36.28 -9.41
CA HIS A 59 1.73 -37.49 -9.50
C HIS A 59 2.92 -37.32 -10.46
N SER A 60 2.77 -36.46 -11.47
CA SER A 60 3.85 -36.16 -12.43
C SER A 60 4.74 -34.98 -12.00
N SER A 61 4.37 -34.28 -10.92
CA SER A 61 5.01 -33.03 -10.49
C SER A 61 6.05 -33.27 -9.42
N PHE A 62 7.28 -32.84 -9.70
CA PHE A 62 8.36 -32.86 -8.71
C PHE A 62 8.23 -31.75 -7.64
N LEU A 63 7.23 -30.86 -7.72
CA LEU A 63 7.05 -29.76 -6.76
C LEU A 63 6.63 -30.26 -5.37
N PHE A 64 5.90 -31.37 -5.33
CA PHE A 64 5.35 -31.96 -4.10
C PHE A 64 6.13 -33.20 -3.63
N ASP A 65 7.15 -33.60 -4.40
CA ASP A 65 8.02 -34.74 -4.11
C ASP A 65 9.16 -34.39 -3.15
N ASN A 66 9.79 -35.45 -2.63
CA ASN A 66 10.96 -35.39 -1.77
C ASN A 66 12.06 -36.36 -2.23
N GLY A 67 13.27 -36.21 -1.70
CA GLY A 67 14.37 -37.15 -1.90
C GLY A 67 14.76 -37.36 -3.37
N GLU A 68 15.08 -38.61 -3.75
CA GLU A 68 15.52 -38.94 -5.11
C GLU A 68 14.45 -38.74 -6.17
N VAL A 69 13.16 -38.92 -5.86
CA VAL A 69 12.07 -38.67 -6.82
C VAL A 69 12.08 -37.19 -7.24
N HIS A 70 12.13 -36.29 -6.26
CA HIS A 70 12.27 -34.85 -6.50
C HIS A 70 13.54 -34.52 -7.31
N LEU A 71 14.69 -35.07 -6.91
CA LEU A 71 15.96 -34.78 -7.58
C LEU A 71 15.99 -35.29 -9.02
N ASN A 72 15.41 -36.46 -9.30
CA ASN A 72 15.28 -37.00 -10.65
C ASN A 72 14.39 -36.11 -11.53
N GLY A 73 13.19 -35.76 -11.06
CA GLY A 73 12.30 -34.85 -11.77
C GLY A 73 12.94 -33.48 -12.02
N ARG A 74 13.57 -32.91 -10.99
CA ARG A 74 14.32 -31.65 -11.10
C ARG A 74 15.44 -31.74 -12.13
N ARG A 75 16.21 -32.83 -12.18
CA ARG A 75 17.32 -33.02 -13.15
C ARG A 75 16.82 -33.01 -14.59
N ARG A 76 15.62 -33.55 -14.87
CA ARG A 76 15.02 -33.52 -16.22
C ARG A 76 14.65 -32.09 -16.65
N VAL A 77 14.15 -31.28 -15.72
CA VAL A 77 13.61 -29.94 -16.03
C VAL A 77 14.66 -28.83 -15.93
N ALA A 78 15.66 -28.97 -15.06
CA ALA A 78 16.67 -27.93 -14.80
C ALA A 78 17.38 -27.35 -16.04
N PRO A 79 17.72 -28.13 -17.09
CA PRO A 79 18.33 -27.58 -18.30
C PRO A 79 17.50 -26.47 -18.96
N CYS A 80 16.17 -26.58 -18.91
CA CYS A 80 15.21 -25.61 -19.46
C CYS A 80 15.13 -24.30 -18.66
N PHE A 81 15.84 -24.21 -17.53
CA PHE A 81 15.91 -23.00 -16.70
C PHE A 81 17.36 -22.62 -16.38
N SER A 82 18.33 -23.19 -17.11
CA SER A 82 19.72 -22.74 -17.00
C SER A 82 19.85 -21.29 -17.47
N PRO A 83 20.78 -20.50 -16.93
CA PRO A 83 20.98 -19.11 -17.34
C PRO A 83 21.13 -18.96 -18.86
N ARG A 84 21.87 -19.88 -19.51
CA ARG A 84 22.05 -19.89 -20.97
C ARG A 84 20.73 -20.11 -21.73
N PHE A 85 19.88 -21.02 -21.26
CA PHE A 85 18.59 -21.29 -21.90
C PHE A 85 17.65 -20.09 -21.77
N VAL A 86 17.55 -19.54 -20.55
CA VAL A 86 16.70 -18.38 -20.26
C VAL A 86 17.16 -17.14 -21.03
N GLU A 87 18.47 -16.91 -21.12
CA GLU A 87 19.04 -15.77 -21.84
C GLU A 87 18.67 -15.80 -23.32
N GLY A 88 18.54 -16.98 -23.92
CA GLY A 88 18.03 -17.13 -25.29
C GLY A 88 16.62 -16.55 -25.47
N TRP A 89 15.77 -16.61 -24.45
CA TRP A 89 14.41 -16.07 -24.49
C TRP A 89 14.32 -14.57 -24.21
N ARG A 90 15.41 -13.91 -23.76
CA ARG A 90 15.41 -12.49 -23.41
C ARG A 90 14.85 -11.58 -24.51
N PRO A 91 15.20 -11.73 -25.81
CA PRO A 91 14.62 -10.91 -26.88
C PRO A 91 13.09 -11.02 -26.97
N ARG A 92 12.54 -12.23 -26.75
CA ARG A 92 11.11 -12.46 -26.80
C ARG A 92 10.39 -11.93 -25.56
N ILE A 93 11.02 -12.07 -24.39
CA ILE A 93 10.56 -11.45 -23.13
C ILE A 93 10.52 -9.92 -23.30
N ARG A 94 11.58 -9.32 -23.84
CA ARG A 94 11.62 -7.88 -24.14
C ARG A 94 10.49 -7.45 -25.07
N LYS A 95 10.26 -8.20 -26.16
CA LYS A 95 9.16 -7.91 -27.07
C LYS A 95 7.79 -7.99 -26.38
N ALA A 96 7.60 -9.00 -25.51
CA ALA A 96 6.38 -9.12 -24.72
C ALA A 96 6.16 -7.93 -23.78
N VAL A 97 7.24 -7.44 -23.16
CA VAL A 97 7.21 -6.23 -22.32
C VAL A 97 6.87 -4.99 -23.16
N GLU A 98 7.49 -4.82 -24.33
CA GLU A 98 7.18 -3.71 -25.24
C GLU A 98 5.71 -3.70 -25.68
N ASP A 99 5.18 -4.86 -26.08
CA ASP A 99 3.76 -5.01 -26.45
C ASP A 99 2.83 -4.66 -25.29
N ALA A 100 3.16 -5.10 -24.07
CA ALA A 100 2.40 -4.80 -22.87
C ALA A 100 2.47 -3.30 -22.50
N LEU A 101 3.61 -2.64 -22.72
CA LEU A 101 3.74 -1.18 -22.53
C LEU A 101 2.87 -0.39 -23.51
N ASP A 102 2.78 -0.84 -24.77
CA ASP A 102 1.93 -0.20 -25.77
C ASP A 102 0.44 -0.38 -25.44
N ASN A 103 0.03 -1.57 -24.99
CA ASN A 103 -1.34 -1.82 -24.49
C ASN A 103 -1.68 -0.92 -23.30
N LEU A 104 -0.77 -0.84 -22.33
CA LEU A 104 -0.93 0.00 -21.15
C LEU A 104 -1.09 1.48 -21.54
N ALA A 105 -0.25 1.98 -22.46
CA ALA A 105 -0.29 3.36 -22.95
C ALA A 105 -1.61 3.71 -23.66
N ALA A 106 -2.22 2.74 -24.34
CA ALA A 106 -3.49 2.90 -25.06
C ALA A 106 -4.72 2.84 -24.14
N SER A 107 -4.57 2.42 -22.87
CA SER A 107 -5.69 2.25 -21.95
C SER A 107 -6.20 3.59 -21.42
N ALA A 108 -7.53 3.79 -21.47
CA ALA A 108 -8.19 4.94 -20.85
C ALA A 108 -8.19 4.87 -19.31
N ASN A 109 -8.10 3.66 -18.74
CA ASN A 109 -8.06 3.41 -17.29
C ASN A 109 -6.92 2.42 -17.01
N PRO A 110 -5.65 2.88 -17.00
CA PRO A 110 -4.52 1.97 -16.92
C PRO A 110 -4.42 1.31 -15.53
N ASP A 111 -4.27 -0.01 -15.53
CA ASP A 111 -4.00 -0.85 -14.36
C ASP A 111 -2.74 -1.68 -14.66
N LEU A 112 -1.69 -1.51 -13.85
CA LEU A 112 -0.41 -2.19 -14.08
C LEU A 112 -0.47 -3.69 -13.87
N MET A 113 -1.42 -4.19 -13.07
CA MET A 113 -1.56 -5.62 -12.87
C MET A 113 -2.15 -6.28 -14.12
N SER A 114 -3.40 -5.95 -14.45
CA SER A 114 -4.11 -6.60 -15.57
C SER A 114 -3.67 -6.12 -16.95
N GLY A 115 -3.29 -4.84 -17.09
CA GLY A 115 -2.96 -4.24 -18.39
C GLY A 115 -1.48 -4.18 -18.71
N PHE A 116 -0.61 -4.77 -17.88
CA PHE A 116 0.83 -4.81 -18.12
C PHE A 116 1.51 -6.07 -17.59
N VAL A 117 1.47 -6.32 -16.28
CA VAL A 117 2.19 -7.45 -15.66
C VAL A 117 1.62 -8.80 -16.10
N GLU A 118 0.30 -8.99 -16.03
CA GLU A 118 -0.36 -10.21 -16.51
C GLU A 118 -0.19 -10.38 -18.02
N ASP A 119 -0.32 -9.31 -18.80
CA ASP A 119 -0.16 -9.35 -20.27
C ASP A 119 1.25 -9.77 -20.67
N ALA A 120 2.28 -9.17 -20.08
CA ALA A 120 3.66 -9.54 -20.30
C ALA A 120 3.91 -11.00 -19.88
N PHE A 121 3.41 -11.41 -18.70
CA PHE A 121 3.55 -12.78 -18.22
C PHE A 121 2.88 -13.80 -19.14
N LEU A 122 1.66 -13.54 -19.62
CA LEU A 122 0.93 -14.46 -20.51
C LEU A 122 1.62 -14.62 -21.87
N SER A 123 2.19 -13.54 -22.40
CA SER A 123 3.00 -13.59 -23.64
C SER A 123 4.30 -14.38 -23.44
N VAL A 124 4.97 -14.20 -22.29
CA VAL A 124 6.13 -15.01 -21.90
C VAL A 124 5.73 -16.48 -21.68
N ALA A 125 4.61 -16.76 -21.02
CA ALA A 125 4.09 -18.10 -20.81
C ALA A 125 3.87 -18.82 -22.15
N SER A 126 3.23 -18.14 -23.10
CA SER A 126 2.98 -18.67 -24.43
C SER A 126 4.28 -18.98 -25.18
N SER A 127 5.26 -18.07 -25.12
CA SER A 127 6.51 -18.19 -25.88
C SER A 127 7.49 -19.18 -25.25
N VAL A 128 7.72 -19.11 -23.94
CA VAL A 128 8.73 -19.91 -23.24
C VAL A 128 8.23 -21.34 -23.01
N PHE A 129 6.97 -21.51 -22.61
CA PHE A 129 6.43 -22.84 -22.27
C PHE A 129 5.76 -23.54 -23.46
N GLY A 130 5.48 -22.82 -24.54
CA GLY A 130 4.85 -23.37 -25.75
C GLY A 130 3.33 -23.49 -25.66
N VAL A 131 2.68 -22.78 -24.74
CA VAL A 131 1.22 -22.82 -24.57
C VAL A 131 0.59 -21.73 -25.45
N ALA A 132 0.40 -21.99 -26.74
CA ALA A 132 -0.23 -21.06 -27.66
C ALA A 132 -1.64 -21.53 -28.06
N SER A 133 -2.59 -20.61 -28.18
CA SER A 133 -3.94 -20.91 -28.65
C SER A 133 -4.53 -19.72 -29.40
N SER A 134 -5.35 -20.00 -30.42
CA SER A 134 -6.19 -18.98 -31.07
C SER A 134 -7.23 -18.40 -30.11
N GLU A 135 -7.65 -19.15 -29.09
CA GLU A 135 -8.57 -18.71 -28.03
C GLU A 135 -7.83 -18.03 -26.85
N ARG A 136 -7.08 -16.95 -27.11
CA ARG A 136 -6.20 -16.29 -26.12
C ARG A 136 -6.87 -15.99 -24.77
N GLN A 137 -8.11 -15.53 -24.77
CA GLN A 137 -8.83 -15.19 -23.53
C GLN A 137 -9.13 -16.43 -22.67
N LYS A 138 -9.53 -17.53 -23.30
CA LYS A 138 -9.80 -18.81 -22.64
C LYS A 138 -8.51 -19.40 -22.09
N LEU A 139 -7.42 -19.35 -22.87
CA LEU A 139 -6.09 -19.74 -22.43
C LEU A 139 -5.65 -18.96 -21.17
N ALA A 140 -5.77 -17.63 -21.21
CA ALA A 140 -5.46 -16.78 -20.06
C ALA A 140 -6.31 -17.12 -18.82
N GLY A 141 -7.60 -17.42 -19.03
CA GLY A 141 -8.51 -17.92 -17.99
C GLY A 141 -8.01 -19.24 -17.35
N SER A 142 -7.61 -20.21 -18.18
CA SER A 142 -7.10 -21.49 -17.69
C SER A 142 -5.77 -21.35 -16.95
N ILE A 143 -4.83 -20.52 -17.45
CA ILE A 143 -3.57 -20.24 -16.76
C ILE A 143 -3.83 -19.61 -15.38
N ARG A 144 -4.73 -18.61 -15.30
CA ARG A 144 -5.11 -18.00 -14.02
C ARG A 144 -5.75 -19.00 -13.06
N GLN A 145 -6.60 -19.88 -13.56
CA GLN A 145 -7.25 -20.90 -12.73
C GLN A 145 -6.23 -21.91 -12.20
N LEU A 146 -5.30 -22.37 -13.04
CA LEU A 146 -4.21 -23.28 -12.69
C LEU A 146 -3.37 -22.74 -11.52
N ASN A 147 -3.14 -21.43 -11.45
CA ASN A 147 -2.39 -20.79 -10.37
C ASN A 147 -3.03 -20.96 -8.99
N SER A 148 -4.32 -21.28 -8.92
CA SER A 148 -4.99 -21.54 -7.63
C SER A 148 -4.48 -22.82 -6.96
N LEU A 149 -3.87 -23.75 -7.71
CA LEU A 149 -3.42 -25.06 -7.23
C LEU A 149 -2.39 -24.99 -6.09
N VAL A 150 -1.65 -23.88 -5.95
CA VAL A 150 -0.68 -23.66 -4.85
C VAL A 150 -1.35 -23.27 -3.53
N THR A 151 -2.68 -23.09 -3.53
CA THR A 151 -3.46 -22.78 -2.33
C THR A 151 -3.84 -24.09 -1.62
N PRO A 152 -3.51 -24.26 -0.33
CA PRO A 152 -3.91 -25.46 0.41
C PRO A 152 -5.43 -25.48 0.65
N MET A 153 -6.00 -26.70 0.73
CA MET A 153 -7.39 -26.94 1.17
C MET A 153 -8.45 -26.17 0.36
N LEU A 154 -8.35 -26.23 -0.97
CA LEU A 154 -9.31 -25.57 -1.86
C LEU A 154 -10.74 -26.15 -1.71
N PRO A 155 -11.78 -25.31 -1.86
CA PRO A 155 -13.14 -25.81 -2.03
C PRO A 155 -13.23 -26.75 -3.24
N ILE A 156 -14.05 -27.80 -3.11
CA ILE A 156 -14.27 -28.80 -4.17
C ILE A 156 -14.65 -28.14 -5.50
N ALA A 157 -15.56 -27.16 -5.49
CA ALA A 157 -15.98 -26.44 -6.69
C ALA A 157 -14.81 -25.71 -7.38
N THR A 158 -13.80 -25.28 -6.62
CA THR A 158 -12.57 -24.69 -7.17
C THR A 158 -11.67 -25.76 -7.77
N LEU A 159 -11.53 -26.92 -7.12
CA LEU A 159 -10.76 -28.05 -7.66
C LEU A 159 -11.31 -28.54 -9.00
N ILE A 160 -12.64 -28.61 -9.16
CA ILE A 160 -13.28 -28.98 -10.44
C ILE A 160 -12.89 -27.99 -11.55
N LYS A 161 -12.98 -26.68 -11.28
CA LYS A 161 -12.56 -25.65 -12.25
C LYS A 161 -11.08 -25.73 -12.60
N ILE A 162 -10.23 -26.07 -11.63
CA ILE A 162 -8.81 -26.30 -11.88
C ILE A 162 -8.62 -27.53 -12.77
N ASP A 163 -9.34 -28.61 -12.52
CA ASP A 163 -9.27 -29.82 -13.34
C ASP A 163 -9.65 -29.54 -14.80
N GLU A 164 -10.77 -28.84 -15.03
CA GLU A 164 -11.21 -28.39 -16.36
C GLU A 164 -10.15 -27.50 -17.04
N ALA A 165 -9.54 -26.58 -16.28
CA ALA A 165 -8.48 -25.72 -16.79
C ALA A 165 -7.21 -26.50 -17.17
N ILE A 166 -6.80 -27.47 -16.35
CA ILE A 166 -5.67 -28.35 -16.67
C ILE A 166 -6.00 -29.18 -17.92
N GLY A 167 -7.21 -29.74 -18.02
CA GLY A 167 -7.67 -30.46 -19.21
C GLY A 167 -7.58 -29.63 -20.49
N HIS A 168 -8.00 -28.36 -20.43
CA HIS A 168 -7.86 -27.44 -21.55
C HIS A 168 -6.39 -27.18 -21.91
N LEU A 169 -5.51 -26.92 -20.93
CA LEU A 169 -4.10 -26.65 -21.17
C LEU A 169 -3.34 -27.88 -21.69
N ILE A 170 -3.72 -29.08 -21.24
CA ILE A 170 -3.26 -30.34 -21.80
C ILE A 170 -3.60 -30.39 -23.29
N ASN A 171 -4.86 -30.15 -23.66
CA ASN A 171 -5.27 -30.22 -25.07
C ASN A 171 -4.49 -29.22 -25.92
N VAL A 172 -4.31 -27.99 -25.43
CA VAL A 172 -3.50 -26.97 -26.11
C VAL A 172 -2.07 -27.47 -26.41
N LEU A 173 -1.37 -28.00 -25.40
CA LEU A 173 0.00 -28.53 -25.58
C LEU A 173 0.04 -29.83 -26.40
N MET A 174 -1.07 -30.56 -26.47
CA MET A 174 -1.17 -31.80 -27.24
C MET A 174 -1.49 -31.55 -28.72
N GLU A 175 -2.23 -30.50 -29.04
CA GLU A 175 -2.75 -30.19 -30.39
C GLU A 175 -1.82 -29.26 -31.20
N ASP A 176 -1.14 -28.29 -30.57
CA ASP A 176 -0.29 -27.31 -31.27
C ASP A 176 1.21 -27.56 -31.02
N GLU A 177 1.85 -28.29 -31.94
CA GLU A 177 3.30 -28.55 -31.92
C GLU A 177 4.10 -27.51 -32.73
N SER A 178 3.42 -26.54 -33.35
CA SER A 178 3.99 -25.69 -34.41
C SER A 178 4.66 -24.42 -33.91
N VAL A 179 4.63 -24.17 -32.60
CA VAL A 179 5.28 -23.00 -31.98
C VAL A 179 6.79 -23.21 -31.94
N VAL A 180 7.44 -23.03 -33.09
CA VAL A 180 8.90 -22.88 -33.17
C VAL A 180 9.17 -21.39 -33.15
N ASP A 181 9.92 -20.93 -32.15
CA ASP A 181 10.37 -19.54 -32.16
C ASP A 181 11.26 -19.30 -33.40
N PRO A 182 11.11 -18.18 -34.12
CA PRO A 182 11.92 -17.89 -35.31
C PRO A 182 13.44 -17.93 -35.06
N SER A 183 13.89 -17.79 -33.81
CA SER A 183 15.29 -17.91 -33.40
C SER A 183 15.79 -19.35 -33.26
N GLY A 184 14.91 -20.35 -33.35
CA GLY A 184 15.24 -21.77 -33.23
C GLY A 184 15.44 -22.26 -31.79
N ILE A 185 15.06 -21.47 -30.79
CA ILE A 185 15.13 -21.87 -29.38
C ILE A 185 13.92 -22.74 -29.04
N PRO A 186 14.11 -23.98 -28.53
CA PRO A 186 13.00 -24.84 -28.18
C PRO A 186 12.29 -24.32 -26.93
N THR A 187 10.95 -24.35 -26.95
CA THR A 187 10.12 -24.12 -25.77
C THR A 187 10.42 -25.14 -24.67
N VAL A 188 10.02 -24.90 -23.42
CA VAL A 188 10.14 -25.87 -22.32
C VAL A 188 9.48 -27.20 -22.70
N PHE A 189 8.30 -27.16 -23.34
CA PHE A 189 7.62 -28.37 -23.81
C PHE A 189 8.42 -29.13 -24.87
N GLN A 190 8.93 -28.45 -25.89
CA GLN A 190 9.75 -29.07 -26.95
C GLN A 190 11.04 -29.67 -26.36
N ALA A 191 11.75 -28.90 -25.54
CA ALA A 191 13.00 -29.33 -24.91
C ALA A 191 12.81 -30.54 -23.99
N LEU A 192 11.67 -30.65 -23.30
CA LEU A 192 11.33 -31.84 -22.51
C LEU A 192 10.96 -33.04 -23.40
N LYS A 193 10.11 -32.83 -24.41
CA LYS A 193 9.64 -33.87 -25.33
C LYS A 193 10.79 -34.57 -26.06
N GLU A 194 11.86 -33.84 -26.40
CA GLU A 194 13.03 -34.38 -27.10
C GLU A 194 13.96 -35.20 -26.18
N GLN A 195 13.74 -35.22 -24.87
CA GLN A 195 14.58 -35.99 -23.95
C GLN A 195 14.38 -37.49 -24.11
N PRO A 196 15.46 -38.30 -24.07
CA PRO A 196 15.36 -39.76 -24.13
C PRO A 196 14.42 -40.32 -23.06
N GLY A 197 13.47 -41.17 -23.49
CA GLY A 197 12.50 -41.81 -22.59
C GLY A 197 11.40 -40.89 -22.06
N MET A 198 11.31 -39.62 -22.51
CA MET A 198 10.18 -38.74 -22.17
C MET A 198 8.96 -39.05 -23.03
N THR A 199 7.85 -39.43 -22.39
CA THR A 199 6.57 -39.53 -23.12
C THR A 199 6.00 -38.13 -23.37
N LYS A 200 5.20 -37.96 -24.41
CA LYS A 200 4.54 -36.67 -24.70
C LYS A 200 3.70 -36.19 -23.51
N ARG A 201 2.99 -37.10 -22.84
CA ARG A 201 2.17 -36.81 -21.65
C ARG A 201 3.03 -36.35 -20.46
N GLU A 202 4.16 -36.99 -20.21
CA GLU A 202 5.11 -36.54 -19.18
C GLU A 202 5.64 -35.13 -19.46
N ALA A 203 6.02 -34.85 -20.72
CA ALA A 203 6.49 -33.52 -21.11
C ALA A 203 5.40 -32.46 -20.87
N VAL A 204 4.14 -32.73 -21.24
CA VAL A 204 3.01 -31.83 -20.95
C VAL A 204 2.89 -31.56 -19.45
N ASN A 205 2.85 -32.61 -18.61
CA ASN A 205 2.66 -32.45 -17.18
C ASN A 205 3.82 -31.69 -16.51
N LEU A 206 5.07 -31.92 -16.92
CA LEU A 206 6.23 -31.18 -16.43
C LEU A 206 6.22 -29.71 -16.90
N THR A 207 5.79 -29.43 -18.13
CA THR A 207 5.58 -28.06 -18.61
C THR A 207 4.51 -27.35 -17.79
N LEU A 208 3.36 -27.97 -17.55
CA LEU A 208 2.29 -27.37 -16.74
C LEU A 208 2.72 -27.16 -15.29
N THR A 209 3.48 -28.11 -14.72
CA THR A 209 4.07 -27.99 -13.38
C THR A 209 4.94 -26.74 -13.25
N THR A 210 5.80 -26.49 -14.24
CA THR A 210 6.68 -25.32 -14.23
C THR A 210 5.94 -24.01 -14.53
N LEU A 211 4.88 -24.06 -15.34
CA LEU A 211 4.01 -22.92 -15.61
C LEU A 211 3.22 -22.49 -14.35
N VAL A 212 2.71 -23.42 -13.55
CA VAL A 212 2.06 -23.10 -12.26
C VAL A 212 3.01 -22.33 -11.36
N ALA A 213 4.25 -22.84 -11.24
CA ALA A 213 5.26 -22.26 -10.37
C ALA A 213 5.71 -20.87 -10.83
N SER A 214 5.73 -20.61 -12.15
CA SER A 214 6.22 -19.35 -12.72
C SER A 214 5.30 -18.17 -12.47
N HIS A 215 4.01 -18.35 -12.16
CA HIS A 215 3.10 -17.22 -11.91
C HIS A 215 3.49 -16.35 -10.71
N THR A 216 4.17 -16.93 -9.71
CA THR A 216 4.70 -16.19 -8.57
C THR A 216 5.70 -15.10 -8.98
N MET A 217 6.34 -15.24 -10.14
CA MET A 217 7.18 -14.22 -10.77
C MET A 217 6.39 -12.94 -11.08
N ALA A 218 5.23 -13.06 -11.73
CA ALA A 218 4.37 -11.93 -12.07
C ALA A 218 3.85 -11.23 -10.80
N GLN A 219 3.42 -12.02 -9.81
CA GLN A 219 3.01 -11.53 -8.49
C GLN A 219 4.14 -10.76 -7.78
N GLY A 220 5.37 -11.28 -7.84
CA GLY A 220 6.57 -10.62 -7.31
C GLY A 220 6.89 -9.30 -7.99
N VAL A 221 6.78 -9.25 -9.32
CA VAL A 221 6.95 -8.01 -10.09
C VAL A 221 5.89 -6.98 -9.70
N ALA A 222 4.61 -7.37 -9.65
CA ALA A 222 3.53 -6.47 -9.27
C ALA A 222 3.73 -5.90 -7.86
N PHE A 223 4.15 -6.73 -6.90
CA PHE A 223 4.47 -6.27 -5.56
C PHE A 223 5.69 -5.34 -5.51
N SER A 224 6.70 -5.61 -6.33
CA SER A 224 7.88 -4.74 -6.48
C SER A 224 7.55 -3.39 -7.11
N ILE A 225 6.68 -3.36 -8.12
CA ILE A 225 6.14 -2.12 -8.70
C ILE A 225 5.42 -1.32 -7.62
N TYR A 226 4.51 -1.94 -6.87
CA TYR A 226 3.81 -1.28 -5.77
C TYR A 226 4.79 -0.61 -4.78
N ALA A 227 5.81 -1.36 -4.33
CA ALA A 227 6.81 -0.85 -3.40
C ALA A 227 7.66 0.28 -3.98
N LEU A 228 8.13 0.17 -5.23
CA LEU A 228 8.91 1.21 -5.89
C LEU A 228 8.13 2.53 -6.03
N LEU A 229 6.83 2.44 -6.34
CA LEU A 229 5.98 3.61 -6.56
C LEU A 229 5.52 4.29 -5.26
N ILE A 230 5.34 3.51 -4.18
CA ILE A 230 4.77 4.01 -2.92
C ILE A 230 5.84 4.34 -1.88
N ASP A 231 7.02 3.73 -1.95
CA ASP A 231 8.00 3.79 -0.87
C ASP A 231 9.39 4.25 -1.32
N THR A 232 9.79 3.93 -2.54
CA THR A 232 11.13 4.28 -3.05
C THR A 232 11.09 5.00 -4.40
N PRO A 233 10.41 6.17 -4.49
CA PRO A 233 10.27 6.93 -5.73
C PRO A 233 11.62 7.37 -6.33
N ASP A 234 12.66 7.56 -5.51
CA ASP A 234 14.01 7.85 -6.01
C ASP A 234 14.64 6.64 -6.71
N LYS A 235 14.37 5.43 -6.24
CA LYS A 235 14.79 4.19 -6.92
C LYS A 235 14.02 4.00 -8.23
N TRP A 236 12.73 4.36 -8.27
CA TRP A 236 11.97 4.39 -9.51
C TRP A 236 12.59 5.33 -10.55
N LYS A 237 12.95 6.56 -10.15
CA LYS A 237 13.64 7.52 -11.02
C LYS A 237 15.05 7.04 -11.43
N ALA A 238 15.77 6.38 -10.53
CA ALA A 238 17.08 5.79 -10.86
C ALA A 238 16.96 4.65 -11.89
N LEU A 239 15.94 3.80 -11.78
CA LEU A 239 15.62 2.76 -12.77
C LEU A 239 15.29 3.40 -14.13
N ALA A 240 14.44 4.42 -14.15
CA ALA A 240 14.11 5.17 -15.36
C ALA A 240 15.34 5.83 -16.02
N ALA A 241 16.31 6.29 -15.22
CA ALA A 241 17.53 6.91 -15.71
C ALA A 241 18.67 5.92 -16.01
N ASN A 242 18.47 4.61 -15.79
CA ASN A 242 19.50 3.58 -15.85
C ASN A 242 20.72 3.89 -14.95
N LYS A 243 20.46 4.36 -13.72
CA LYS A 243 21.47 4.75 -12.72
C LYS A 243 21.47 3.84 -11.47
N CYS A 244 20.89 2.65 -11.58
CA CYS A 244 20.85 1.69 -10.49
C CYS A 244 22.22 1.05 -10.23
N THR A 245 22.47 0.65 -8.98
CA THR A 245 23.62 -0.17 -8.60
C THR A 245 23.51 -1.56 -9.25
N SER A 246 24.62 -2.30 -9.38
CA SER A 246 24.60 -3.68 -9.88
C SER A 246 23.67 -4.61 -9.08
N ASP A 247 23.55 -4.35 -7.77
CA ASP A 247 22.86 -5.21 -6.82
C ASP A 247 21.39 -4.80 -6.60
N TRP A 248 20.84 -3.90 -7.44
CA TRP A 248 19.53 -3.30 -7.23
C TRP A 248 18.40 -4.33 -7.12
N LEU A 249 18.47 -5.40 -7.92
CA LEU A 249 17.45 -6.44 -7.95
C LEU A 249 17.49 -7.29 -6.68
N ASP A 250 18.69 -7.68 -6.24
CA ASP A 250 18.86 -8.43 -5.00
C ASP A 250 18.38 -7.60 -3.79
N GLU A 251 18.73 -6.31 -3.75
CA GLU A 251 18.23 -5.42 -2.69
C GLU A 251 16.69 -5.36 -2.71
N LEU A 252 16.10 -5.20 -3.90
CA LEU A 252 14.65 -5.14 -4.08
C LEU A 252 13.96 -6.44 -3.62
N LEU A 253 14.43 -7.59 -4.09
CA LEU A 253 13.90 -8.92 -3.73
C LEU A 253 14.09 -9.26 -2.26
N SER A 254 15.11 -8.68 -1.61
CA SER A 254 15.31 -8.83 -0.16
C SER A 254 14.22 -8.11 0.64
N ARG A 255 13.81 -6.91 0.21
CA ARG A 255 12.85 -6.06 0.92
C ARG A 255 11.41 -6.41 0.57
N PHE A 256 11.12 -6.60 -0.72
CA PHE A 256 9.76 -6.71 -1.24
C PHE A 256 9.52 -8.12 -1.82
N THR A 257 9.66 -9.13 -0.97
CA THR A 257 9.36 -10.51 -1.33
C THR A 257 7.85 -10.77 -1.31
N SER A 258 7.30 -11.26 -2.43
CA SER A 258 5.92 -11.73 -2.50
C SER A 258 5.74 -12.98 -1.64
N THR A 259 6.70 -13.91 -1.67
CA THR A 259 6.68 -15.11 -0.84
C THR A 259 6.78 -14.74 0.63
N GLN A 260 5.75 -15.11 1.41
CA GLN A 260 5.63 -14.87 2.84
C GLN A 260 6.29 -15.98 3.66
N THR A 261 5.99 -17.23 3.34
CA THR A 261 6.51 -18.37 4.10
C THR A 261 7.05 -19.48 3.22
N LEU A 262 7.97 -20.27 3.79
CA LEU A 262 8.24 -21.63 3.33
C LEU A 262 7.80 -22.59 4.43
N ILE A 263 7.28 -23.74 4.02
CA ILE A 263 6.69 -24.72 4.94
C ILE A 263 7.39 -26.07 4.73
N ARG A 264 7.71 -26.74 5.82
CA ARG A 264 8.08 -28.17 5.83
C ARG A 264 7.25 -28.89 6.89
N ALA A 265 7.12 -30.20 6.76
CA ALA A 265 6.52 -31.05 7.77
C ALA A 265 7.55 -32.11 8.20
N ALA A 266 7.54 -32.47 9.49
CA ALA A 266 8.34 -33.59 9.97
C ALA A 266 7.84 -34.90 9.33
N SER A 267 8.72 -35.66 8.67
CA SER A 267 8.36 -36.91 7.98
C SER A 267 8.13 -38.08 8.95
N LYS A 268 8.69 -37.97 10.16
CA LYS A 268 8.62 -38.88 11.29
C LYS A 268 8.80 -38.07 12.58
N ASP A 269 8.54 -38.67 13.73
CA ASP A 269 8.91 -38.07 15.02
C ASP A 269 10.43 -37.78 15.04
N THR A 270 10.79 -36.52 15.21
CA THR A 270 12.18 -36.05 15.15
C THR A 270 12.45 -34.99 16.21
N LYS A 271 13.71 -34.61 16.36
CA LYS A 271 14.12 -33.47 17.19
C LYS A 271 14.91 -32.48 16.36
N PHE A 272 14.55 -31.21 16.43
CA PHE A 272 15.29 -30.13 15.78
C PHE A 272 15.69 -29.09 16.83
N GLN A 273 17.00 -28.82 16.91
CA GLN A 273 17.58 -27.94 17.95
C GLN A 273 17.11 -28.27 19.37
N GLY A 274 16.97 -29.57 19.69
CA GLY A 274 16.50 -30.04 20.99
C GLY A 274 14.98 -30.02 21.19
N CYS A 275 14.21 -29.42 20.27
CA CYS A 275 12.75 -29.39 20.32
C CYS A 275 12.16 -30.61 19.60
N PRO A 276 11.23 -31.38 20.22
CA PRO A 276 10.56 -32.48 19.56
C PRO A 276 9.56 -31.98 18.53
N HIS A 277 9.48 -32.66 17.39
CA HIS A 277 8.43 -32.48 16.39
C HIS A 277 7.80 -33.83 16.07
N ALA A 278 6.47 -33.91 16.16
CA ALA A 278 5.74 -35.12 15.81
C ALA A 278 5.63 -35.28 14.28
N GLN A 279 5.46 -36.51 13.80
CA GLN A 279 5.19 -36.75 12.38
C GLN A 279 4.00 -35.91 11.86
N GLY A 280 4.23 -35.21 10.76
CA GLY A 280 3.25 -34.30 10.13
C GLY A 280 3.22 -32.90 10.71
N GLU A 281 3.95 -32.63 11.80
CA GLU A 281 4.03 -31.30 12.41
C GLU A 281 4.75 -30.32 11.49
N ALA A 282 4.17 -29.14 11.29
CA ALA A 282 4.65 -28.14 10.36
C ALA A 282 5.69 -27.20 11.00
N VAL A 283 6.79 -26.97 10.28
CA VAL A 283 7.78 -25.93 10.56
C VAL A 283 7.62 -24.83 9.51
N VAL A 284 7.28 -23.63 9.97
CA VAL A 284 7.01 -22.47 9.12
C VAL A 284 8.18 -21.49 9.22
N MET A 285 8.66 -21.02 8.08
CA MET A 285 9.80 -20.12 7.95
C MET A 285 9.33 -18.81 7.32
N SER A 286 9.58 -17.67 7.96
CA SER A 286 9.15 -16.34 7.48
C SER A 286 10.19 -15.72 6.56
N MET A 287 9.90 -15.65 5.26
CA MET A 287 10.83 -15.08 4.28
C MET A 287 11.17 -13.62 4.54
N PRO A 288 10.21 -12.73 4.90
CA PRO A 288 10.52 -11.36 5.27
C PRO A 288 11.52 -11.26 6.44
N ARG A 289 11.36 -12.08 7.50
CA ARG A 289 12.26 -12.10 8.66
C ARG A 289 13.65 -12.62 8.30
N ILE A 290 13.73 -13.66 7.47
CA ILE A 290 15.00 -14.21 6.99
C ILE A 290 15.77 -13.20 6.17
N ASN A 291 15.10 -12.55 5.23
CA ASN A 291 15.74 -11.55 4.37
C ASN A 291 16.19 -10.33 5.19
N LYS A 292 15.41 -9.90 6.18
CA LYS A 292 15.83 -8.87 7.15
C LYS A 292 17.14 -9.25 7.85
N ALA A 293 17.20 -10.44 8.44
CA ALA A 293 18.39 -10.91 9.14
C ALA A 293 19.62 -11.00 8.22
N LEU A 294 19.43 -11.44 6.97
CA LEU A 294 20.50 -11.49 5.97
C LEU A 294 21.03 -10.10 5.60
N ARG A 295 20.14 -9.12 5.38
CA ARG A 295 20.56 -7.72 5.16
C ARG A 295 21.38 -7.19 6.34
N GLN A 296 20.91 -7.37 7.57
CA GLN A 296 21.61 -6.91 8.76
C GLN A 296 23.00 -7.55 8.89
N GLN A 297 23.13 -8.86 8.62
CA GLN A 297 24.43 -9.53 8.61
C GLN A 297 25.36 -8.98 7.52
N ARG A 298 24.81 -8.69 6.34
CA ARG A 298 25.55 -8.10 5.22
C ARG A 298 26.04 -6.70 5.54
N ASP A 299 25.18 -5.85 6.10
CA ASP A 299 25.52 -4.47 6.47
C ASP A 299 26.60 -4.43 7.56
N GLN A 300 26.59 -5.39 8.48
CA GLN A 300 27.62 -5.51 9.54
C GLN A 300 28.98 -5.99 9.02
N LYS A 301 28.99 -6.93 8.06
CA LYS A 301 30.22 -7.56 7.55
C LYS A 301 30.81 -6.88 6.32
N GLY A 302 29.99 -6.10 5.61
CA GLY A 302 30.31 -5.56 4.29
C GLY A 302 30.17 -6.58 3.15
N ASP A 303 29.86 -7.84 3.46
CA ASP A 303 29.70 -8.93 2.51
C ASP A 303 28.57 -9.90 2.94
N GLY A 304 28.05 -10.70 2.01
CA GLY A 304 27.03 -11.70 2.29
C GLY A 304 25.82 -11.65 1.36
N ALA A 305 24.92 -12.62 1.54
CA ALA A 305 23.72 -12.77 0.73
C ALA A 305 22.68 -11.70 1.08
N TRP A 306 22.05 -11.12 0.07
CA TRP A 306 20.93 -10.18 0.26
C TRP A 306 19.66 -10.87 0.76
N HIS A 307 19.35 -12.06 0.26
CA HIS A 307 18.08 -12.71 0.54
C HIS A 307 18.10 -14.24 0.33
N MET A 308 17.01 -14.87 0.77
CA MET A 308 16.63 -16.24 0.46
C MET A 308 15.24 -16.31 -0.20
N SER A 309 14.81 -15.24 -0.90
CA SER A 309 13.52 -15.17 -1.59
C SER A 309 13.27 -16.31 -2.60
N PHE A 310 14.34 -16.89 -3.16
CA PHE A 310 14.29 -18.07 -4.03
C PHE A 310 14.50 -19.40 -3.27
N GLY A 311 14.37 -19.43 -1.95
CA GLY A 311 14.62 -20.60 -1.12
C GLY A 311 16.08 -21.02 -1.10
N PHE A 312 16.33 -22.25 -0.62
CA PHE A 312 17.67 -22.80 -0.44
C PHE A 312 17.66 -24.33 -0.43
N GLY A 313 18.82 -24.95 -0.64
CA GLY A 313 18.97 -26.40 -0.64
C GLY A 313 18.39 -27.07 -1.89
N PRO A 314 17.99 -28.36 -1.80
CA PRO A 314 17.48 -29.13 -2.93
C PRO A 314 16.28 -28.48 -3.65
N HIS A 315 15.45 -27.76 -2.89
CA HIS A 315 14.26 -27.06 -3.38
C HIS A 315 14.48 -25.57 -3.68
N LYS A 316 15.73 -25.10 -3.83
CA LYS A 316 15.97 -23.73 -4.33
C LYS A 316 15.22 -23.54 -5.64
N CYS A 317 14.56 -22.39 -5.82
CA CYS A 317 13.71 -22.10 -6.97
C CYS A 317 14.44 -22.43 -8.28
N LEU A 318 13.82 -23.30 -9.08
CA LEU A 318 14.35 -23.69 -10.39
C LEU A 318 14.26 -22.53 -11.38
N GLY A 319 13.18 -21.76 -11.30
CA GLY A 319 12.90 -20.62 -12.18
C GLY A 319 13.53 -19.29 -11.75
N ALA A 320 14.49 -19.29 -10.81
CA ALA A 320 15.15 -18.06 -10.37
C ALA A 320 15.79 -17.28 -11.55
N PRO A 321 16.53 -17.92 -12.48
CA PRO A 321 17.09 -17.19 -13.63
C PRO A 321 16.01 -16.55 -14.52
N LEU A 322 14.91 -17.26 -14.79
CA LEU A 322 13.78 -16.71 -15.57
C LEU A 322 13.11 -15.54 -14.84
N SER A 323 12.97 -15.66 -13.52
CA SER A 323 12.42 -14.60 -12.68
C SER A 323 13.29 -13.35 -12.72
N GLU A 324 14.60 -13.50 -12.57
CA GLU A 324 15.56 -12.39 -12.62
C GLU A 324 15.50 -11.68 -13.99
N VAL A 325 15.56 -12.43 -15.10
CA VAL A 325 15.42 -11.85 -16.45
C VAL A 325 14.08 -11.11 -16.60
N PHE A 326 12.98 -11.67 -16.11
CA PHE A 326 11.68 -11.00 -16.21
C PHE A 326 11.64 -9.69 -15.41
N PHE A 327 12.20 -9.66 -14.19
CA PHE A 327 12.31 -8.42 -13.41
C PHE A 327 13.20 -7.38 -14.10
N GLU A 328 14.34 -7.80 -14.66
CA GLU A 328 15.30 -6.96 -15.38
C GLU A 328 14.73 -6.37 -16.68
N GLU A 329 13.84 -7.08 -17.37
CA GLU A 329 13.19 -6.55 -18.57
C GLU A 329 11.97 -5.70 -18.21
N VAL A 330 11.16 -6.11 -17.22
CA VAL A 330 9.90 -5.43 -16.88
C VAL A 330 10.12 -4.10 -16.16
N LEU A 331 10.88 -4.09 -15.05
CA LEU A 331 10.93 -2.92 -14.16
C LEU A 331 11.64 -1.72 -14.81
N PRO A 332 12.83 -1.87 -15.42
CA PRO A 332 13.49 -0.75 -16.10
C PRO A 332 12.73 -0.27 -17.34
N ALA A 333 12.08 -1.16 -18.09
CA ALA A 333 11.30 -0.75 -19.27
C ALA A 333 10.07 0.06 -18.87
N LEU A 334 9.31 -0.38 -17.85
CA LEU A 334 8.18 0.37 -17.32
C LEU A 334 8.60 1.72 -16.76
N ALA A 335 9.67 1.76 -15.95
CA ALA A 335 10.17 3.00 -15.37
C ALA A 335 10.70 3.99 -16.43
N ARG A 336 11.40 3.50 -17.47
CA ARG A 336 11.85 4.34 -18.60
C ARG A 336 10.70 4.91 -19.42
N ARG A 337 9.65 4.11 -19.65
CA ARG A 337 8.50 4.53 -20.45
C ARG A 337 7.60 5.51 -19.69
N PHE A 338 7.43 5.31 -18.39
CA PHE A 338 6.57 6.11 -17.53
C PHE A 338 7.30 6.54 -16.25
N PRO A 339 8.28 7.46 -16.36
CA PRO A 339 9.09 7.88 -15.21
C PRO A 339 8.26 8.58 -14.13
N ASP A 340 7.20 9.27 -14.53
CA ASP A 340 6.33 10.06 -13.66
C ASP A 340 5.05 9.32 -13.26
N LEU A 341 4.95 8.02 -13.55
CA LEU A 341 3.78 7.20 -13.24
C LEU A 341 3.33 7.35 -11.78
N ILE A 342 2.03 7.52 -11.51
CA ILE A 342 1.47 7.58 -10.15
C ILE A 342 0.49 6.43 -9.93
N LEU A 343 0.56 5.81 -8.75
CA LEU A 343 -0.38 4.78 -8.34
C LEU A 343 -1.55 5.39 -7.54
N HIS A 344 -2.78 4.99 -7.84
CA HIS A 344 -3.95 5.29 -7.01
C HIS A 344 -4.01 4.36 -5.80
N ARG A 345 -3.15 4.61 -4.80
CA ARG A 345 -2.98 3.80 -3.57
C ARG A 345 -4.29 3.31 -2.95
N HIS A 346 -5.28 4.18 -2.81
CA HIS A 346 -6.57 3.88 -2.17
C HIS A 346 -7.45 2.89 -2.95
N LYS A 347 -7.10 2.58 -4.20
CA LYS A 347 -7.77 1.59 -5.05
C LYS A 347 -6.99 0.27 -5.16
N VAL A 348 -5.83 0.17 -4.51
CA VAL A 348 -5.01 -1.04 -4.52
C VAL A 348 -5.59 -2.06 -3.55
N ASN A 349 -5.94 -3.22 -4.08
CA ASN A 349 -6.38 -4.37 -3.29
C ASN A 349 -5.32 -5.46 -3.33
N PHE A 350 -5.10 -6.14 -2.21
CA PHE A 350 -4.12 -7.23 -2.13
C PHE A 350 -4.78 -8.61 -2.19
N HIS A 351 -4.01 -9.61 -2.63
CA HIS A 351 -4.16 -10.99 -2.23
C HIS A 351 -3.10 -11.26 -1.16
N VAL A 352 -3.50 -11.91 -0.08
CA VAL A 352 -2.60 -12.33 1.00
C VAL A 352 -3.03 -13.73 1.41
N SER A 353 -2.09 -14.65 1.39
CA SER A 353 -2.24 -16.02 1.86
C SER A 353 -1.07 -16.36 2.78
N MET A 354 -1.04 -17.60 3.31
CA MET A 354 0.11 -18.08 4.07
C MET A 354 1.40 -18.10 3.22
N LEU A 355 1.27 -18.30 1.90
CA LEU A 355 2.42 -18.49 1.01
C LEU A 355 2.87 -17.19 0.33
N VAL A 356 1.94 -16.37 -0.17
CA VAL A 356 2.24 -15.21 -1.02
C VAL A 356 1.40 -13.99 -0.66
N GLN A 357 1.94 -12.81 -0.97
CA GLN A 357 1.23 -11.54 -1.02
C GLN A 357 1.51 -10.79 -2.32
N TYR A 358 0.48 -10.18 -2.90
CA TYR A 358 0.64 -9.35 -4.11
C TYR A 358 -0.59 -8.46 -4.33
N PRO A 359 -0.47 -7.33 -5.04
CA PRO A 359 -1.61 -6.51 -5.43
C PRO A 359 -2.42 -7.22 -6.53
N LYS A 360 -3.74 -7.30 -6.37
CA LYS A 360 -4.69 -7.79 -7.39
C LYS A 360 -4.96 -6.76 -8.48
N GLN A 361 -4.80 -5.47 -8.15
CA GLN A 361 -5.01 -4.33 -9.03
C GLN A 361 -4.01 -3.24 -8.67
N LEU A 362 -3.50 -2.55 -9.68
CA LEU A 362 -2.59 -1.41 -9.57
C LEU A 362 -3.07 -0.25 -10.47
N PRO A 363 -4.24 0.36 -10.16
CA PRO A 363 -4.76 1.47 -10.96
C PRO A 363 -3.83 2.67 -10.89
N CYS A 364 -3.52 3.29 -12.02
CA CYS A 364 -2.47 4.31 -12.11
C CYS A 364 -2.82 5.45 -13.07
N GLU A 365 -1.97 6.48 -13.04
CA GLU A 365 -1.87 7.54 -14.05
C GLU A 365 -0.45 7.49 -14.63
N LEU A 366 -0.30 7.29 -15.94
CA LEU A 366 0.99 6.99 -16.57
C LEU A 366 1.91 8.20 -16.75
N ALA A 367 1.31 9.36 -17.04
CA ALA A 367 2.02 10.60 -17.29
C ALA A 367 1.20 11.76 -16.72
N PRO A 368 1.28 12.02 -15.41
CA PRO A 368 0.57 13.13 -14.80
C PRO A 368 1.08 14.44 -15.39
N SER A 369 0.17 15.25 -15.92
CA SER A 369 0.47 16.57 -16.46
C SER A 369 -0.60 17.57 -16.05
N ASN A 370 -0.25 18.85 -16.12
CA ASN A 370 -1.23 19.90 -15.91
C ASN A 370 -2.30 19.79 -16.99
N LYS A 371 -3.58 19.69 -16.61
CA LYS A 371 -4.66 19.40 -17.56
C LYS A 371 -5.95 20.10 -17.20
N ARG A 372 -6.67 20.57 -18.22
CA ARG A 372 -8.02 21.10 -18.06
C ARG A 372 -8.98 19.94 -17.76
N ILE A 373 -9.62 19.99 -16.59
CA ILE A 373 -10.64 19.01 -16.16
C ILE A 373 -12.01 19.37 -16.72
N ASN A 374 -12.35 20.66 -16.72
CA ASN A 374 -13.57 21.21 -17.32
C ASN A 374 -13.38 22.69 -17.66
N SER A 375 -14.42 23.37 -18.16
CA SER A 375 -14.36 24.77 -18.59
C SER A 375 -13.89 25.76 -17.51
N ARG A 376 -13.94 25.40 -16.21
CA ARG A 376 -13.54 26.26 -15.09
C ARG A 376 -12.42 25.69 -14.23
N MET A 377 -11.99 24.44 -14.40
CA MET A 377 -11.00 23.78 -13.53
C MET A 377 -9.79 23.20 -14.29
N VAL A 378 -8.57 23.55 -13.85
CA VAL A 378 -7.31 22.88 -14.25
C VAL A 378 -6.81 22.06 -13.08
N GLU A 379 -6.38 20.83 -13.32
CA GLU A 379 -5.59 20.05 -12.38
C GLU A 379 -4.10 20.32 -12.59
N ILE A 380 -3.39 20.56 -11.50
CA ILE A 380 -1.95 20.80 -11.47
C ILE A 380 -1.30 19.61 -10.80
N SER A 381 -0.38 18.94 -11.51
CA SER A 381 0.33 17.76 -11.04
C SER A 381 1.83 17.98 -10.92
N GLU A 382 2.34 19.11 -11.44
CA GLU A 382 3.77 19.42 -11.43
C GLU A 382 4.17 20.31 -10.24
N MET A 383 5.27 19.94 -9.58
CA MET A 383 5.77 20.66 -8.39
C MET A 383 6.17 22.11 -8.68
N ALA A 384 6.79 22.40 -9.84
CA ALA A 384 7.20 23.74 -10.19
C ALA A 384 5.99 24.68 -10.35
N ALA A 385 5.00 24.27 -11.15
CA ALA A 385 3.74 24.96 -11.32
C ALA A 385 3.01 25.16 -9.98
N ALA A 386 2.88 24.08 -9.19
CA ALA A 386 2.26 24.14 -7.87
C ALA A 386 2.93 25.16 -6.94
N ARG A 387 4.27 25.21 -6.92
CA ARG A 387 5.03 26.20 -6.13
C ARG A 387 4.82 27.63 -6.60
N ALA A 388 4.81 27.86 -7.91
CA ALA A 388 4.52 29.19 -8.46
C ALA A 388 3.13 29.67 -8.01
N ILE A 389 2.13 28.79 -8.09
CA ILE A 389 0.75 29.08 -7.70
C ILE A 389 0.61 29.38 -6.21
N VAL A 390 1.17 28.56 -5.32
CA VAL A 390 0.99 28.75 -3.86
C VAL A 390 1.77 29.94 -3.30
N ASN A 391 2.75 30.46 -4.04
CA ASN A 391 3.55 31.63 -3.66
C ASN A 391 2.98 32.96 -4.19
N ASP A 392 2.02 32.91 -5.11
CA ASP A 392 1.44 34.08 -5.76
C ASP A 392 0.02 34.36 -5.23
N ASP A 393 -0.06 35.10 -4.11
CA ASP A 393 -1.35 35.53 -3.53
C ASP A 393 -1.98 36.72 -4.30
N GLU A 394 -1.24 37.35 -5.23
CA GLU A 394 -1.72 38.48 -6.03
C GLU A 394 -2.64 38.04 -7.17
N ASN A 395 -2.34 36.91 -7.81
CA ASN A 395 -3.16 36.36 -8.89
C ASN A 395 -4.06 35.22 -8.42
N TRP A 396 -3.66 34.51 -7.36
CA TRP A 396 -4.38 33.35 -6.84
C TRP A 396 -4.87 33.59 -5.42
N SER A 397 -6.11 33.19 -5.16
CA SER A 397 -6.66 33.15 -3.80
C SER A 397 -7.03 31.72 -3.42
N PRO A 398 -7.16 31.39 -2.12
CA PRO A 398 -7.97 30.25 -1.72
C PRO A 398 -9.43 30.39 -2.22
N PRO A 399 -10.23 29.32 -2.20
CA PRO A 399 -11.63 29.40 -2.58
C PRO A 399 -12.43 30.42 -1.76
N THR A 400 -13.18 31.30 -2.41
CA THR A 400 -13.96 32.37 -1.77
C THR A 400 -15.34 31.88 -1.32
N MET A 401 -15.35 30.97 -0.34
CA MET A 401 -16.58 30.27 0.06
C MET A 401 -17.67 31.19 0.63
N GLU A 402 -17.30 32.24 1.38
CA GLU A 402 -18.28 33.21 1.92
C GLU A 402 -19.07 33.90 0.79
N ALA A 403 -18.39 34.34 -0.28
CA ALA A 403 -19.04 34.95 -1.43
C ALA A 403 -19.95 33.96 -2.18
N HIS A 404 -19.52 32.70 -2.32
CA HIS A 404 -20.33 31.65 -2.93
C HIS A 404 -21.61 31.38 -2.14
N LEU A 405 -21.49 31.21 -0.81
CA LEU A 405 -22.62 30.95 0.07
C LEU A 405 -23.59 32.13 0.12
N SER A 406 -23.11 33.38 0.04
CA SER A 406 -23.97 34.56 -0.03
C SER A 406 -24.86 34.53 -1.26
N VAL A 407 -24.25 34.29 -2.43
CA VAL A 407 -25.01 34.16 -3.70
C VAL A 407 -25.97 32.98 -3.65
N LEU A 408 -25.58 31.87 -3.01
CA LEU A 408 -26.43 30.69 -2.88
C LEU A 408 -27.63 30.95 -1.96
N GLN A 409 -27.44 31.64 -0.83
CA GLN A 409 -28.50 32.09 0.07
C GLN A 409 -29.49 32.98 -0.68
N ASP A 410 -29.00 34.02 -1.37
CA ASP A 410 -29.85 34.97 -2.10
C ASP A 410 -30.71 34.28 -3.17
N ARG A 411 -30.13 33.30 -3.87
CA ARG A 411 -30.83 32.56 -4.94
C ARG A 411 -31.81 31.52 -4.41
N SER A 412 -31.49 30.86 -3.30
CA SER A 412 -32.30 29.77 -2.76
C SER A 412 -33.37 30.23 -1.78
N GLY A 413 -33.21 31.43 -1.19
CA GLY A 413 -34.04 31.91 -0.09
C GLY A 413 -33.86 31.13 1.22
N LYS A 414 -32.86 30.25 1.30
CA LYS A 414 -32.54 29.46 2.49
C LYS A 414 -31.63 30.24 3.41
N ASP A 415 -31.83 30.11 4.72
CA ASP A 415 -30.93 30.68 5.72
C ASP A 415 -29.61 29.89 5.76
N LEU A 416 -28.52 30.55 5.39
CA LEU A 416 -27.15 30.04 5.45
C LEU A 416 -26.28 30.90 6.37
N THR A 417 -26.89 31.63 7.32
CA THR A 417 -26.18 32.56 8.21
C THR A 417 -25.03 31.89 8.96
N GLN A 418 -25.27 30.69 9.50
CA GLN A 418 -24.22 29.96 10.22
C GLN A 418 -23.15 29.43 9.27
N ALA A 419 -23.52 28.96 8.07
CA ALA A 419 -22.55 28.54 7.06
C ALA A 419 -21.65 29.71 6.59
N LEU A 420 -22.22 30.91 6.42
CA LEU A 420 -21.49 32.14 6.12
C LEU A 420 -20.51 32.49 7.24
N ASN A 421 -20.94 32.40 8.50
CA ASN A 421 -20.09 32.63 9.67
C ASN A 421 -18.92 31.64 9.74
N ILE A 422 -19.16 30.35 9.44
CA ILE A 422 -18.09 29.33 9.36
C ILE A 422 -17.12 29.69 8.23
N ALA A 423 -17.61 29.98 7.02
CA ALA A 423 -16.76 30.31 5.88
C ALA A 423 -15.91 31.56 6.11
N ARG A 424 -16.45 32.58 6.79
CA ARG A 424 -15.73 33.80 7.18
C ARG A 424 -14.57 33.54 8.15
N ASN A 425 -14.66 32.50 8.97
CA ASN A 425 -13.67 32.15 9.99
C ASN A 425 -12.76 30.98 9.58
N ALA A 426 -13.03 30.33 8.46
CA ALA A 426 -12.22 29.26 7.92
C ALA A 426 -10.97 29.81 7.22
N MET A 427 -9.82 29.84 7.91
CA MET A 427 -8.57 30.42 7.37
C MET A 427 -8.18 29.87 5.98
N PHE A 428 -8.50 28.61 5.67
CA PHE A 428 -8.24 28.01 4.35
C PHE A 428 -9.14 28.53 3.20
N PHE A 429 -10.09 29.41 3.49
CA PHE A 429 -10.89 30.18 2.52
C PHE A 429 -10.58 31.69 2.53
N MET A 430 -9.59 32.13 3.31
CA MET A 430 -9.32 33.54 3.55
C MET A 430 -7.99 34.01 2.93
N SER A 431 -7.92 35.29 2.58
CA SER A 431 -6.68 36.03 2.28
C SER A 431 -6.76 37.42 2.93
N GLY A 432 -5.63 38.15 2.95
CA GLY A 432 -5.59 39.55 3.36
C GLY A 432 -5.47 39.78 4.88
N PRO A 433 -5.75 41.01 5.36
CA PRO A 433 -5.43 41.43 6.72
C PRO A 433 -6.07 40.58 7.83
N ARG A 434 -7.35 40.19 7.69
CA ARG A 434 -8.03 39.34 8.68
C ARG A 434 -7.38 37.96 8.77
N HIS A 435 -7.03 37.36 7.63
CA HIS A 435 -6.30 36.08 7.60
C HIS A 435 -4.94 36.21 8.30
N ALA A 436 -4.18 37.27 8.01
CA ALA A 436 -2.87 37.51 8.64
C ALA A 436 -2.99 37.67 10.17
N ALA A 437 -3.98 38.42 10.66
CA ALA A 437 -4.22 38.62 12.08
C ALA A 437 -4.60 37.30 12.79
N LEU A 438 -5.63 36.59 12.31
CA LEU A 438 -6.04 35.30 12.87
C LEU A 438 -4.88 34.29 12.87
N ARG A 439 -4.15 34.22 11.75
CA ARG A 439 -3.01 33.32 11.61
C ARG A 439 -1.90 33.63 12.62
N SER A 440 -1.60 34.91 12.86
CA SER A 440 -0.58 35.31 13.84
C SER A 440 -0.93 34.77 15.21
N GLU A 441 -2.15 35.05 15.69
CA GLU A 441 -2.61 34.59 17.01
C GLU A 441 -2.63 33.05 17.11
N VAL A 442 -3.12 32.37 16.08
CA VAL A 442 -3.13 30.89 16.08
C VAL A 442 -1.70 30.34 16.12
N MET A 443 -0.75 30.96 15.42
CA MET A 443 0.66 30.55 15.41
C MET A 443 1.37 30.88 16.73
N ASP A 444 0.91 31.88 17.49
CA ASP A 444 1.42 32.16 18.84
C ASP A 444 1.03 31.08 19.88
N CYS A 445 0.04 30.25 19.57
CA CYS A 445 -0.30 29.05 20.34
C CYS A 445 0.24 27.76 19.73
N LEU A 446 0.04 27.56 18.42
CA LEU A 446 0.34 26.30 17.70
C LEU A 446 1.73 26.28 17.05
N GLY A 447 2.52 27.35 17.22
CA GLY A 447 3.89 27.43 16.72
C GLY A 447 4.80 26.38 17.35
N GLY A 448 5.78 25.90 16.59
CA GLY A 448 6.64 24.77 17.00
C GLY A 448 7.34 24.96 18.36
N ASN A 449 7.80 26.19 18.65
CA ASN A 449 8.45 26.54 19.91
C ASN A 449 7.47 26.53 21.11
N ARG A 450 6.20 26.82 20.86
CA ARG A 450 5.13 26.87 21.87
C ARG A 450 4.65 25.47 22.22
N LEU A 451 4.56 24.60 21.22
CA LEU A 451 4.18 23.20 21.37
C LEU A 451 5.18 22.36 22.20
N VAL A 452 6.40 22.85 22.46
CA VAL A 452 7.36 22.16 23.34
C VAL A 452 6.78 21.99 24.74
N ALA A 453 6.09 23.00 25.28
CA ALA A 453 5.51 22.96 26.61
C ALA A 453 4.39 21.90 26.74
N TRP A 454 3.73 21.57 25.63
CA TRP A 454 2.66 20.57 25.58
C TRP A 454 3.16 19.12 25.49
N GLN A 455 4.47 18.89 25.32
CA GLN A 455 5.03 17.55 25.13
C GLN A 455 4.69 16.57 26.28
N PRO A 456 4.82 16.93 27.58
CA PRO A 456 4.47 16.00 28.65
C PRO A 456 3.01 15.53 28.61
N MET A 457 2.08 16.42 28.24
CA MET A 457 0.67 16.06 28.08
C MET A 457 0.47 15.13 26.87
N ILE A 458 1.14 15.40 25.76
CA ILE A 458 1.09 14.54 24.57
C ILE A 458 1.63 13.13 24.92
N ASP A 459 2.74 13.04 25.65
CA ASP A 459 3.34 11.77 26.06
C ASP A 459 2.39 10.97 26.96
N ASP A 460 1.73 11.64 27.93
CA ASP A 460 0.75 11.03 28.83
C ASP A 460 -0.48 10.51 28.06
N VAL A 461 -1.00 11.31 27.12
CA VAL A 461 -2.11 10.88 26.25
C VAL A 461 -1.72 9.65 25.43
N VAL A 462 -0.54 9.67 24.80
CA VAL A 462 -0.07 8.52 24.00
C VAL A 462 0.11 7.29 24.88
N SER A 463 0.68 7.43 26.08
CA SER A 463 0.81 6.32 27.04
C SER A 463 -0.54 5.73 27.42
N THR A 464 -1.50 6.59 27.78
CA THR A 464 -2.85 6.16 28.17
C THR A 464 -3.56 5.44 27.04
N VAL A 465 -3.47 5.96 25.81
CA VAL A 465 -4.10 5.32 24.64
C VAL A 465 -3.43 3.97 24.32
N LEU A 466 -2.12 3.82 24.54
CA LEU A 466 -1.45 2.54 24.39
C LEU A 466 -1.93 1.50 25.42
N ASP A 467 -2.20 1.92 26.65
CA ASP A 467 -2.76 1.03 27.68
C ASP A 467 -4.21 0.62 27.34
N GLU A 468 -5.02 1.56 26.82
CA GLU A 468 -6.36 1.28 26.32
C GLU A 468 -6.37 0.35 25.10
N LEU A 469 -5.40 0.52 24.19
CA LEU A 469 -5.21 -0.33 23.02
C LEU A 469 -4.84 -1.77 23.42
N GLU A 470 -3.95 -1.95 24.41
CA GLU A 470 -3.56 -3.26 24.95
C GLU A 470 -4.75 -4.02 25.54
N ALA A 471 -5.71 -3.30 26.13
CA ALA A 471 -6.92 -3.90 26.70
C ALA A 471 -7.95 -4.36 25.64
N GLN A 472 -7.79 -3.98 24.36
CA GLN A 472 -8.74 -4.34 23.32
C GLN A 472 -8.60 -5.79 22.88
N LYS A 473 -9.73 -6.51 22.81
CA LYS A 473 -9.78 -7.88 22.29
C LYS A 473 -9.58 -7.97 20.77
N LYS A 474 -9.95 -6.91 20.06
CA LYS A 474 -9.86 -6.80 18.59
C LYS A 474 -9.35 -5.41 18.23
N PRO A 475 -8.06 -5.13 18.47
CA PRO A 475 -7.51 -3.78 18.36
C PRO A 475 -7.57 -3.26 16.91
N ASP A 476 -7.99 -2.01 16.75
CA ASP A 476 -8.01 -1.25 15.50
C ASP A 476 -7.15 0.00 15.63
N LEU A 477 -6.11 0.13 14.81
CA LEU A 477 -5.16 1.26 14.91
C LEU A 477 -5.78 2.62 14.54
N ILE A 478 -6.95 2.66 13.90
CA ILE A 478 -7.68 3.91 13.69
C ILE A 478 -8.51 4.23 14.92
N GLY A 479 -9.50 3.38 15.22
CA GLY A 479 -10.49 3.63 16.26
C GLY A 479 -9.93 3.62 17.69
N ASP A 480 -8.92 2.81 17.95
CA ASP A 480 -8.38 2.56 19.29
C ASP A 480 -6.99 3.21 19.51
N PHE A 481 -6.41 3.86 18.50
CA PHE A 481 -5.09 4.50 18.61
C PHE A 481 -5.03 5.90 17.98
N ALA A 482 -5.15 6.00 16.65
CA ALA A 482 -4.97 7.28 15.96
C ALA A 482 -6.04 8.32 16.34
N ASP A 483 -7.31 7.92 16.32
CA ASP A 483 -8.43 8.81 16.65
C ASP A 483 -8.44 9.25 18.12
N PRO A 484 -8.25 8.36 19.12
CA PRO A 484 -8.20 8.77 20.53
C PRO A 484 -7.08 9.75 20.84
N ILE A 485 -5.86 9.53 20.30
CA ILE A 485 -4.73 10.46 20.46
C ILE A 485 -5.10 11.81 19.88
N PHE A 486 -5.59 11.83 18.64
CA PHE A 486 -6.03 13.04 17.97
C PHE A 486 -7.08 13.80 18.81
N ARG A 487 -8.16 13.12 19.21
CA ARG A 487 -9.28 13.76 19.93
C ARG A 487 -8.82 14.38 21.24
N ARG A 488 -8.06 13.64 22.06
CA ARG A 488 -7.60 14.10 23.38
C ARG A 488 -6.62 15.27 23.26
N VAL A 489 -5.63 15.18 22.38
CA VAL A 489 -4.64 16.24 22.18
C VAL A 489 -5.27 17.48 21.56
N ALA A 490 -6.05 17.33 20.49
CA ALA A 490 -6.67 18.45 19.79
C ALA A 490 -7.69 19.18 20.67
N LYS A 491 -8.58 18.47 21.38
CA LYS A 491 -9.54 19.11 22.30
C LYS A 491 -8.84 19.97 23.35
N THR A 492 -7.79 19.43 23.96
CA THR A 492 -7.06 20.10 25.05
C THR A 492 -6.31 21.33 24.55
N ILE A 493 -5.52 21.20 23.47
CA ILE A 493 -4.73 22.32 22.93
C ILE A 493 -5.63 23.41 22.37
N LEU A 494 -6.76 23.03 21.75
CA LEU A 494 -7.69 23.99 21.16
C LEU A 494 -8.60 24.66 22.20
N GLY A 495 -8.74 24.08 23.39
CA GLY A 495 -9.60 24.61 24.45
C GLY A 495 -11.09 24.31 24.20
N LEU A 496 -11.39 23.10 23.71
CA LEU A 496 -12.75 22.66 23.43
C LEU A 496 -13.41 22.06 24.67
N GLU A 497 -14.18 22.88 25.37
CA GLU A 497 -15.03 22.47 26.49
C GLU A 497 -16.50 22.53 26.07
N SER A 498 -17.24 21.45 26.32
CA SER A 498 -18.67 21.31 25.99
C SER A 498 -19.54 21.24 27.25
N GLY A 499 -20.79 21.68 27.13
CA GLY A 499 -21.85 21.39 28.08
C GLY A 499 -22.26 19.93 28.07
N ASP A 500 -22.29 19.32 26.88
CA ASP A 500 -22.60 17.91 26.65
C ASP A 500 -21.46 17.21 25.86
N PRO A 501 -20.50 16.58 26.58
CA PRO A 501 -19.39 15.87 25.94
C PRO A 501 -19.83 14.72 25.03
N GLN A 502 -20.94 14.04 25.35
CA GLN A 502 -21.43 12.90 24.56
C GLN A 502 -22.02 13.36 23.23
N GLN A 503 -22.78 14.47 23.25
CA GLN A 503 -23.26 15.11 22.04
C GLN A 503 -22.08 15.61 21.19
N PHE A 504 -21.08 16.24 21.81
CA PHE A 504 -19.88 16.67 21.10
C PHE A 504 -19.21 15.50 20.39
N ASP A 505 -18.93 14.39 21.09
CA ASP A 505 -18.24 13.24 20.50
C ASP A 505 -19.02 12.57 19.37
N THR A 506 -20.35 12.65 19.40
CA THR A 506 -21.22 12.15 18.33
C THR A 506 -21.17 13.03 17.08
N LEU A 507 -21.16 14.35 17.27
CA LEU A 507 -21.27 15.32 16.17
C LEU A 507 -19.91 15.72 15.58
N ALA A 508 -18.86 15.75 16.39
CA ALA A 508 -17.57 16.28 16.01
C ALA A 508 -16.90 15.57 14.82
N PRO A 509 -17.07 14.24 14.59
CA PRO A 509 -16.59 13.58 13.38
C PRO A 509 -17.18 14.16 12.08
N ILE A 510 -18.35 14.79 12.12
CA ILE A 510 -19.01 15.38 10.94
C ILE A 510 -18.37 16.72 10.57
N LEU A 511 -17.66 17.38 11.51
CA LEU A 511 -17.01 18.67 11.26
C LEU A 511 -15.98 18.61 10.13
N GLN A 512 -15.40 17.43 9.85
CA GLN A 512 -14.47 17.25 8.73
C GLN A 512 -15.13 17.46 7.35
N ASP A 513 -16.46 17.34 7.25
CA ASP A 513 -17.21 17.57 6.00
C ASP A 513 -17.08 19.02 5.53
N VAL A 514 -16.64 19.95 6.40
CA VAL A 514 -16.31 21.34 6.02
C VAL A 514 -15.20 21.43 4.97
N LEU A 515 -14.40 20.37 4.82
CA LEU A 515 -13.35 20.26 3.82
C LEU A 515 -13.89 19.84 2.44
N GLU A 516 -15.08 19.24 2.38
CA GLU A 516 -15.68 18.77 1.13
C GLU A 516 -16.25 19.97 0.34
N PRO A 517 -15.80 20.19 -0.90
CA PRO A 517 -16.24 21.32 -1.69
C PRO A 517 -17.66 21.09 -2.24
N TRP A 518 -18.45 22.16 -2.34
CA TRP A 518 -19.73 22.17 -3.05
C TRP A 518 -20.75 21.16 -2.51
N LEU A 519 -20.84 21.03 -1.19
CA LEU A 519 -21.85 20.20 -0.54
C LEU A 519 -23.25 20.53 -1.08
N PRO A 520 -24.10 19.52 -1.33
CA PRO A 520 -25.49 19.77 -1.72
C PRO A 520 -26.21 20.53 -0.61
N MET A 521 -27.24 21.32 -0.96
CA MET A 521 -27.95 22.21 -0.01
C MET A 521 -28.36 21.50 1.29
N ARG A 522 -28.86 20.26 1.19
CA ARG A 522 -29.26 19.46 2.35
C ARG A 522 -28.10 19.19 3.31
N GLU A 523 -26.91 18.90 2.78
CA GLU A 523 -25.71 18.65 3.58
C GLU A 523 -25.15 19.95 4.16
N LEU A 524 -25.23 21.07 3.44
CA LEU A 524 -24.93 22.39 3.97
C LEU A 524 -25.84 22.75 5.16
N GLU A 525 -27.15 22.53 5.02
CA GLU A 525 -28.14 22.75 6.09
C GLU A 525 -27.86 21.84 7.30
N ARG A 526 -27.51 20.56 7.06
CA ARG A 526 -27.11 19.62 8.13
C ARG A 526 -25.86 20.10 8.85
N LEU A 527 -24.80 20.42 8.10
CA LEU A 527 -23.51 20.81 8.66
C LEU A 527 -23.63 22.12 9.45
N GLN A 528 -24.33 23.12 8.92
CA GLN A 528 -24.51 24.38 9.66
C GLN A 528 -25.29 24.17 10.97
N GLY A 529 -26.30 23.30 10.99
CA GLY A 529 -27.07 22.99 12.20
C GLY A 529 -26.19 22.32 13.28
N ILE A 530 -25.27 21.46 12.85
CA ILE A 530 -24.27 20.84 13.73
C ILE A 530 -23.34 21.90 14.32
N PHE A 531 -22.77 22.78 13.49
CA PHE A 531 -21.93 23.86 13.97
C PHE A 531 -22.68 24.80 14.92
N ALA A 532 -23.92 25.19 14.61
CA ALA A 532 -24.74 26.02 15.50
C ALA A 532 -24.92 25.36 16.87
N THR A 533 -25.24 24.06 16.89
CA THR A 533 -25.40 23.28 18.12
C THR A 533 -24.11 23.28 18.93
N LEU A 534 -22.98 22.97 18.30
CA LEU A 534 -21.69 22.89 18.99
C LEU A 534 -21.19 24.25 19.48
N ILE A 535 -21.38 25.33 18.72
CA ILE A 535 -21.00 26.69 19.15
C ILE A 535 -21.81 27.13 20.37
N ALA A 536 -23.11 26.83 20.37
CA ALA A 536 -24.00 27.13 21.48
C ALA A 536 -23.63 26.35 22.75
N ASP A 537 -23.22 25.09 22.61
CA ASP A 537 -22.80 24.23 23.72
C ASP A 537 -21.37 24.50 24.22
N MET A 538 -20.52 25.10 23.38
CA MET A 538 -19.14 25.44 23.75
C MET A 538 -19.08 26.45 24.90
N LYS A 539 -18.30 26.12 25.92
CA LYS A 539 -18.04 27.00 27.07
C LYS A 539 -16.81 27.85 26.83
N ASP A 540 -16.80 29.03 27.45
CA ASP A 540 -15.58 29.83 27.51
C ASP A 540 -14.57 29.10 28.43
N PRO A 541 -13.32 28.88 27.97
CA PRO A 541 -12.34 28.12 28.72
C PRO A 541 -11.98 28.84 30.02
N VAL A 542 -11.96 28.08 31.11
CA VAL A 542 -11.57 28.58 32.44
C VAL A 542 -10.06 28.39 32.63
N PRO A 543 -9.34 29.34 33.25
CA PRO A 543 -7.92 29.17 33.54
C PRO A 543 -7.66 27.86 34.29
N ASN A 544 -6.85 26.98 33.68
CA ASN A 544 -6.49 25.71 34.27
C ASN A 544 -4.98 25.68 34.58
N PRO A 545 -4.58 25.80 35.86
CA PRO A 545 -3.17 25.82 36.24
C PRO A 545 -2.47 24.46 36.03
N SER A 546 -3.20 23.38 35.75
CA SER A 546 -2.59 22.10 35.40
C SER A 546 -2.13 22.04 33.93
N LEU A 547 -2.56 22.97 33.08
CA LEU A 547 -2.12 23.03 31.69
C LEU A 547 -0.79 23.78 31.56
N PRO A 548 0.09 23.33 30.66
CA PRO A 548 1.41 23.94 30.48
C PRO A 548 1.36 25.32 29.79
N SER A 549 0.24 25.65 29.15
CA SER A 549 -0.01 26.95 28.50
C SER A 549 -1.52 27.17 28.33
N ASP A 550 -1.92 28.40 28.00
CA ASP A 550 -3.31 28.70 27.65
C ASP A 550 -3.72 27.91 26.40
N PRO A 551 -4.90 27.24 26.41
CA PRO A 551 -5.49 26.69 25.20
C PRO A 551 -5.79 27.78 24.16
N LEU A 552 -5.88 27.39 22.88
CA LEU A 552 -6.06 28.34 21.78
C LEU A 552 -7.28 29.25 21.96
N LEU A 553 -8.45 28.71 22.31
CA LEU A 553 -9.65 29.53 22.50
C LEU A 553 -9.45 30.58 23.61
N ALA A 554 -8.78 30.21 24.70
CA ALA A 554 -8.49 31.12 25.82
C ALA A 554 -7.54 32.24 25.40
N ALA A 555 -6.50 31.92 24.64
CA ALA A 555 -5.54 32.89 24.11
C ALA A 555 -6.20 33.86 23.12
N LEU A 556 -7.01 33.34 22.18
CA LEU A 556 -7.75 34.15 21.21
C LEU A 556 -8.73 35.12 21.87
N ILE A 557 -9.40 34.67 22.94
CA ILE A 557 -10.28 35.50 23.75
C ILE A 557 -9.52 36.67 24.39
N LYS A 558 -8.30 36.44 24.90
CA LYS A 558 -7.45 37.47 25.52
C LYS A 558 -6.87 38.45 24.51
N ALA A 559 -6.69 38.04 23.25
CA ALA A 559 -6.10 38.87 22.20
C ALA A 559 -7.01 40.01 21.71
N GLU A 560 -8.32 39.96 22.01
CA GLU A 560 -9.30 41.00 21.66
C GLU A 560 -9.23 41.47 20.19
N LEU A 561 -9.21 40.50 19.26
CA LEU A 561 -9.06 40.78 17.83
C LEU A 561 -10.18 41.71 17.30
N PRO A 562 -9.85 42.84 16.65
CA PRO A 562 -10.84 43.78 16.14
C PRO A 562 -11.84 43.13 15.19
N GLY A 563 -13.13 43.44 15.37
CA GLY A 563 -14.20 42.94 14.50
C GLY A 563 -14.43 41.43 14.57
N THR A 564 -14.02 40.78 15.66
CA THR A 564 -14.17 39.34 15.89
C THR A 564 -15.01 39.12 17.16
N SER A 565 -16.16 38.47 17.01
CA SER A 565 -17.05 38.11 18.12
C SER A 565 -16.60 36.83 18.83
N ARG A 566 -17.21 36.52 19.98
CA ARG A 566 -16.98 35.24 20.67
C ARG A 566 -17.36 34.04 19.80
N ASP A 567 -18.47 34.14 19.06
CA ASP A 567 -18.91 33.08 18.16
C ASP A 567 -17.99 32.91 16.95
N ASP A 568 -17.36 34.00 16.46
CA ASP A 568 -16.32 33.91 15.43
C ASP A 568 -15.12 33.09 15.94
N LEU A 569 -14.67 33.32 17.18
CA LEU A 569 -13.56 32.58 17.79
C LEU A 569 -13.90 31.10 18.01
N LYS A 570 -15.10 30.80 18.53
CA LYS A 570 -15.59 29.43 18.68
C LYS A 570 -15.67 28.72 17.32
N SER A 571 -16.16 29.42 16.30
CA SER A 571 -16.23 28.90 14.93
C SER A 571 -14.85 28.57 14.38
N LEU A 572 -13.89 29.50 14.51
CA LEU A 572 -12.49 29.26 14.12
C LEU A 572 -11.92 28.01 14.78
N VAL A 573 -12.13 27.84 16.08
CA VAL A 573 -11.61 26.70 16.85
C VAL A 573 -12.26 25.37 16.42
N LEU A 574 -13.58 25.32 16.19
CA LEU A 574 -14.26 24.14 15.67
C LEU A 574 -13.81 23.79 14.23
N ILE A 575 -13.57 24.80 13.39
CA ILE A 575 -13.04 24.59 12.04
C ILE A 575 -11.65 23.98 12.11
N LEU A 576 -10.78 24.48 12.99
CA LEU A 576 -9.45 23.91 13.21
C LEU A 576 -9.53 22.48 13.76
N TYR A 577 -10.51 22.17 14.61
CA TYR A 577 -10.77 20.81 15.06
C TYR A 577 -11.19 19.88 13.91
N GLY A 578 -12.18 20.29 13.10
CA GLY A 578 -12.58 19.55 11.90
C GLY A 578 -11.42 19.34 10.91
N ALA A 579 -10.62 20.37 10.65
CA ALA A 579 -9.47 20.29 9.75
C ALA A 579 -8.34 19.39 10.29
N SER A 580 -8.23 19.25 11.61
CA SER A 580 -7.17 18.48 12.26
C SER A 580 -7.42 16.96 12.26
N PHE A 581 -8.59 16.47 11.84
CA PHE A 581 -8.81 15.04 11.53
C PHE A 581 -7.79 14.50 10.51
N ASN A 582 -7.29 15.36 9.61
CA ASN A 582 -6.20 15.02 8.69
C ASN A 582 -4.93 14.54 9.40
N LEU A 583 -4.73 14.90 10.67
CA LEU A 583 -3.66 14.37 11.51
C LEU A 583 -3.88 12.87 11.77
N SER A 584 -5.06 12.50 12.28
CA SER A 584 -5.42 11.08 12.52
C SER A 584 -5.31 10.28 11.23
N HIS A 585 -5.86 10.79 10.12
CA HIS A 585 -5.79 10.13 8.82
C HIS A 585 -4.35 9.94 8.33
N THR A 586 -3.49 10.95 8.50
CA THR A 586 -2.07 10.85 8.11
C THR A 586 -1.33 9.85 8.99
N LEU A 587 -1.58 9.84 10.32
CA LEU A 587 -1.03 8.85 11.23
C LEU A 587 -1.45 7.43 10.82
N GLY A 588 -2.74 7.19 10.57
CA GLY A 588 -3.24 5.92 10.06
C GLY A 588 -2.58 5.49 8.74
N ASN A 589 -2.41 6.43 7.80
CA ASN A 589 -1.74 6.15 6.53
C ASN A 589 -0.26 5.78 6.70
N VAL A 590 0.46 6.42 7.62
CA VAL A 590 1.86 6.10 7.98
C VAL A 590 1.94 4.70 8.59
N LEU A 591 1.06 4.38 9.56
CA LEU A 591 1.01 3.06 10.18
C LEU A 591 0.71 1.96 9.16
N HIS A 592 -0.25 2.19 8.26
CA HIS A 592 -0.56 1.25 7.19
C HIS A 592 0.63 1.05 6.24
N GLN A 593 1.36 2.11 5.87
CA GLN A 593 2.55 1.97 5.02
C GLN A 593 3.65 1.17 5.72
N LEU A 594 3.99 1.52 6.96
CA LEU A 594 5.01 0.82 7.76
C LEU A 594 4.69 -0.67 7.90
N LEU A 595 3.45 -1.01 8.24
CA LEU A 595 3.07 -2.40 8.53
C LEU A 595 2.79 -3.25 7.28
N THR A 596 2.59 -2.63 6.12
CA THR A 596 2.32 -3.35 4.86
C THR A 596 3.60 -3.66 4.08
N LEU A 597 4.55 -2.71 4.04
CA LEU A 597 5.71 -2.79 3.14
C LEU A 597 6.99 -3.28 3.80
N HIS A 598 7.13 -3.09 5.11
CA HIS A 598 8.44 -3.19 5.75
C HIS A 598 8.53 -4.35 6.73
N ALA A 599 9.33 -5.35 6.39
CA ALA A 599 9.83 -6.31 7.37
C ALA A 599 10.66 -5.63 8.49
N ASP A 600 11.19 -4.43 8.19
CA ASP A 600 11.98 -3.59 9.09
C ASP A 600 11.14 -2.49 9.76
N SER A 601 9.80 -2.65 9.79
CA SER A 601 8.84 -1.62 10.23
C SER A 601 9.17 -1.03 11.61
N THR A 602 9.58 -1.85 12.58
CA THR A 602 9.99 -1.38 13.92
C THR A 602 11.18 -0.44 13.87
N ASP A 603 12.25 -0.78 13.14
CA ASP A 603 13.46 0.04 13.08
C ASP A 603 13.17 1.38 12.38
N MET A 604 12.38 1.34 11.30
CA MET A 604 11.93 2.53 10.59
C MET A 604 11.04 3.41 11.47
N ALA A 605 10.06 2.81 12.14
CA ALA A 605 9.15 3.51 13.03
C ALA A 605 9.91 4.22 14.16
N LEU A 606 10.85 3.54 14.82
CA LEU A 606 11.65 4.11 15.89
C LEU A 606 12.51 5.28 15.41
N SER A 607 13.08 5.18 14.21
CA SER A 607 13.91 6.26 13.66
C SER A 607 13.16 7.57 13.37
N LEU A 608 11.81 7.54 13.24
CA LEU A 608 11.02 8.75 13.01
C LEU A 608 11.11 9.76 14.16
N ALA A 609 11.47 9.32 15.36
CA ALA A 609 11.67 10.22 16.51
C ALA A 609 12.77 11.27 16.26
N GLU A 610 13.82 10.88 15.52
CA GLU A 610 15.06 11.65 15.38
C GLU A 610 15.37 12.04 13.93
N ASP A 611 14.94 11.25 12.95
CA ASP A 611 15.22 11.47 11.53
C ASP A 611 14.17 12.38 10.86
N ASN A 612 14.51 13.66 10.73
CA ASN A 612 13.66 14.65 10.09
C ASN A 612 13.42 14.37 8.61
N VAL A 613 14.44 13.87 7.89
CA VAL A 613 14.32 13.62 6.45
C VAL A 613 13.33 12.49 6.23
N ARG A 614 13.46 11.41 7.00
CA ARG A 614 12.54 10.27 6.93
C ARG A 614 11.12 10.64 7.33
N LEU A 615 10.94 11.47 8.37
CA LEU A 615 9.60 11.95 8.72
C LEU A 615 8.95 12.72 7.55
N GLU A 616 9.69 13.60 6.89
CA GLU A 616 9.18 14.36 5.74
C GLU A 616 8.91 13.46 4.54
N GLU A 617 9.70 12.42 4.30
CA GLU A 617 9.43 11.39 3.29
C GLU A 617 8.10 10.69 3.55
N PHE A 618 7.87 10.21 4.78
CA PHE A 618 6.59 9.59 5.13
C PHE A 618 5.42 10.56 4.99
N ILE A 619 5.57 11.83 5.41
CA ILE A 619 4.53 12.84 5.24
C ILE A 619 4.24 13.07 3.76
N SER A 620 5.28 13.14 2.93
CA SER A 620 5.17 13.29 1.48
C SER A 620 4.35 12.18 0.83
N LEU A 621 4.49 10.94 1.33
CA LEU A 621 3.85 9.74 0.80
C LEU A 621 2.48 9.41 1.44
N CYS A 622 2.28 9.81 2.70
CA CYS A 622 1.12 9.40 3.52
C CYS A 622 0.17 10.52 3.91
N ALA A 623 0.50 11.78 3.64
CA ALA A 623 -0.38 12.88 3.99
C ALA A 623 -1.79 12.67 3.43
N SER A 624 -2.78 12.83 4.29
CA SER A 624 -4.17 12.56 3.94
C SER A 624 -4.74 13.50 2.88
N PRO A 625 -4.48 14.84 2.89
CA PRO A 625 -5.04 15.74 1.89
C PRO A 625 -4.64 15.37 0.46
N ARG A 626 -5.63 15.26 -0.43
CA ARG A 626 -5.43 14.95 -1.86
C ARG A 626 -5.20 16.21 -2.68
N TYR A 627 -5.84 17.31 -2.32
CA TYR A 627 -5.89 18.51 -3.15
C TYR A 627 -5.67 19.80 -2.36
N ILE A 628 -5.03 20.77 -3.01
CA ILE A 628 -5.07 22.20 -2.63
C ILE A 628 -5.77 22.96 -3.76
N TYR A 629 -6.69 23.85 -3.42
CA TYR A 629 -7.38 24.67 -4.43
C TYR A 629 -6.89 26.11 -4.42
N ARG A 630 -6.82 26.70 -5.62
CA ARG A 630 -6.60 28.13 -5.84
C ARG A 630 -7.56 28.66 -6.89
N MET A 631 -8.06 29.86 -6.72
CA MET A 631 -8.96 30.54 -7.66
C MET A 631 -8.26 31.75 -8.26
N ALA A 632 -8.39 31.92 -9.57
CA ALA A 632 -7.91 33.10 -10.27
C ALA A 632 -8.67 34.33 -9.78
N ARG A 633 -7.96 35.37 -9.34
CA ARG A 633 -8.59 36.65 -8.92
C ARG A 633 -9.05 37.48 -10.10
N LYS A 634 -8.36 37.37 -11.23
CA LYS A 634 -8.60 38.12 -12.47
C LYS A 634 -8.39 37.20 -13.68
N PRO A 635 -8.86 37.56 -14.88
CA PRO A 635 -8.49 36.83 -16.08
C PRO A 635 -6.97 36.84 -16.30
N LEU A 636 -6.37 35.68 -16.53
CA LEU A 636 -4.95 35.51 -16.87
C LEU A 636 -4.72 34.24 -17.69
N ASN A 637 -3.55 34.15 -18.33
CA ASN A 637 -3.06 32.91 -18.91
C ASN A 637 -2.05 32.27 -17.95
N PHE A 638 -2.22 31.00 -17.64
CA PHE A 638 -1.29 30.21 -16.81
C PHE A 638 -0.85 28.97 -17.58
N GLU A 639 0.43 28.90 -17.97
CA GLU A 639 1.01 27.76 -18.72
C GLU A 639 0.19 27.36 -19.97
N GLY A 640 -0.38 28.33 -20.67
CA GLY A 640 -1.23 28.10 -21.85
C GLY A 640 -2.71 27.89 -21.54
N PHE A 641 -3.10 27.75 -20.27
CA PHE A 641 -4.50 27.69 -19.87
C PHE A 641 -5.09 29.09 -19.70
N GLU A 642 -6.16 29.38 -20.43
CA GLU A 642 -6.96 30.59 -20.20
C GLU A 642 -7.79 30.46 -18.93
N MET A 643 -7.50 31.32 -17.97
CA MET A 643 -8.15 31.35 -16.67
C MET A 643 -8.98 32.63 -16.57
N GLY A 644 -10.30 32.52 -16.48
CA GLY A 644 -11.18 33.62 -16.11
C GLY A 644 -11.18 33.85 -14.59
N ALA A 645 -11.66 35.01 -14.15
CA ALA A 645 -11.86 35.26 -12.72
C ALA A 645 -12.77 34.18 -12.10
N GLY A 646 -12.36 33.62 -10.98
CA GLY A 646 -13.03 32.51 -10.30
C GLY A 646 -12.80 31.12 -10.90
N HIS A 647 -12.04 30.97 -12.00
CA HIS A 647 -11.59 29.65 -12.45
C HIS A 647 -10.65 29.03 -11.40
N THR A 648 -10.72 27.71 -11.23
CA THR A 648 -10.05 26.97 -10.17
C THR A 648 -8.85 26.18 -10.69
N LEU A 649 -7.74 26.25 -9.96
CA LEU A 649 -6.62 25.31 -10.03
C LEU A 649 -6.77 24.30 -8.88
N ARG A 650 -6.68 23.01 -9.19
CA ARG A 650 -6.68 21.90 -8.23
C ARG A 650 -5.30 21.24 -8.24
N LEU A 651 -4.49 21.51 -7.23
CA LEU A 651 -3.15 20.94 -7.06
C LEU A 651 -3.28 19.52 -6.50
N ASN A 652 -2.92 18.51 -7.26
CA ASN A 652 -2.95 17.10 -6.86
C ASN A 652 -1.70 16.76 -6.04
N LEU A 653 -1.86 16.69 -4.72
CA LEU A 653 -0.75 16.52 -3.80
C LEU A 653 -0.06 15.15 -3.91
N GLN A 654 -0.77 14.10 -4.31
CA GLN A 654 -0.16 12.78 -4.51
C GLN A 654 0.79 12.79 -5.72
N ALA A 655 0.45 13.56 -6.76
CA ALA A 655 1.32 13.77 -7.90
C ALA A 655 2.51 14.65 -7.54
N ILE A 656 2.21 15.82 -6.96
CA ILE A 656 3.20 16.86 -6.71
C ILE A 656 4.26 16.40 -5.71
N ASN A 657 3.86 15.74 -4.61
CA ASN A 657 4.78 15.40 -3.53
C ASN A 657 5.61 14.14 -3.79
N ARG A 658 5.30 13.36 -4.83
CA ARG A 658 5.95 12.08 -5.08
C ARG A 658 7.47 12.21 -5.22
N GLY A 659 8.20 11.55 -4.31
CA GLY A 659 9.68 11.58 -4.28
C GLY A 659 10.25 12.94 -3.89
N VAL A 660 9.51 13.71 -3.10
CA VAL A 660 9.96 14.98 -2.55
C VAL A 660 10.12 14.82 -1.03
N SER A 661 11.34 14.51 -0.60
CA SER A 661 11.70 14.35 0.82
C SER A 661 11.83 15.69 1.56
N SER A 662 12.06 16.79 0.86
CA SER A 662 12.13 18.13 1.46
C SER A 662 11.35 19.15 0.64
N GLY A 663 10.57 19.99 1.33
CA GLY A 663 9.74 21.00 0.68
C GLY A 663 8.54 20.41 -0.08
N ASN A 664 8.02 19.27 0.36
CA ASN A 664 6.70 18.80 -0.08
C ASN A 664 5.61 19.83 0.29
N LEU A 665 4.47 19.77 -0.40
CA LEU A 665 3.32 20.64 -0.20
C LEU A 665 2.21 19.98 0.63
N ALA A 666 2.47 18.89 1.35
CA ALA A 666 1.47 18.20 2.18
C ALA A 666 0.81 19.12 3.22
N PHE A 667 1.57 20.10 3.73
CA PHE A 667 1.10 21.14 4.64
C PHE A 667 0.95 22.51 3.95
N GLY A 668 0.88 22.57 2.62
CA GLY A 668 0.93 23.82 1.88
C GLY A 668 2.28 24.56 2.02
N HIS A 669 2.32 25.79 1.53
CA HIS A 669 3.52 26.63 1.54
C HIS A 669 3.17 28.12 1.60
N GLY A 670 4.18 28.96 1.86
CA GLY A 670 4.01 30.41 1.95
C GLY A 670 3.01 30.86 3.02
N LEU A 671 2.25 31.91 2.71
CA LEU A 671 1.23 32.50 3.57
C LEU A 671 0.15 31.49 4.00
N HIS A 672 -0.11 30.49 3.17
CA HIS A 672 -1.15 29.48 3.35
C HIS A 672 -0.59 28.13 3.82
N ARG A 673 0.55 28.13 4.52
CA ARG A 673 1.09 26.93 5.17
C ARG A 673 0.23 26.53 6.36
N CYS A 674 -0.13 25.25 6.49
CA CYS A 674 -0.96 24.71 7.57
C CYS A 674 -0.41 25.12 8.95
N VAL A 675 -1.28 25.72 9.77
CA VAL A 675 -0.98 26.12 11.16
C VAL A 675 -0.80 24.91 12.08
N GLY A 676 -1.44 23.77 11.76
CA GLY A 676 -1.32 22.52 12.51
C GLY A 676 -0.07 21.69 12.17
N ALA A 677 0.76 22.11 11.21
CA ALA A 677 1.87 21.30 10.71
C ALA A 677 2.88 20.90 11.79
N ALA A 678 3.17 21.80 12.74
CA ALA A 678 4.08 21.53 13.83
C ALA A 678 3.51 20.48 14.81
N LEU A 679 2.21 20.56 15.11
CA LEU A 679 1.51 19.59 15.95
C LEU A 679 1.45 18.21 15.29
N SER A 680 1.08 18.15 14.00
CA SER A 680 1.06 16.90 13.25
C SER A 680 2.40 16.19 13.24
N LYS A 681 3.49 16.93 12.99
CA LYS A 681 4.85 16.37 13.01
C LYS A 681 5.24 15.88 14.40
N ARG A 682 4.95 16.66 15.45
CA ARG A 682 5.22 16.26 16.84
C ARG A 682 4.47 14.97 17.20
N LEU A 683 3.18 14.86 16.85
CA LEU A 683 2.41 13.66 17.12
C LEU A 683 2.91 12.44 16.35
N LEU A 684 3.29 12.57 15.08
CA LEU A 684 3.91 11.48 14.33
C LEU A 684 5.23 11.02 14.99
N ARG A 685 6.07 11.96 15.46
CA ARG A 685 7.34 11.66 16.17
C ARG A 685 7.14 10.99 17.52
N THR A 686 6.02 11.22 18.19
CA THR A 686 5.76 10.61 19.52
C THR A 686 5.00 9.30 19.37
N ALA A 687 3.86 9.30 18.66
CA ALA A 687 2.94 8.18 18.63
C ALA A 687 3.50 6.98 17.86
N VAL A 688 4.12 7.19 16.70
CA VAL A 688 4.60 6.07 15.87
C VAL A 688 5.71 5.29 16.57
N PRO A 689 6.81 5.90 17.06
CA PRO A 689 7.83 5.15 17.81
C PRO A 689 7.28 4.49 19.08
N ALA A 690 6.39 5.15 19.82
CA ALA A 690 5.83 4.62 21.05
C ALA A 690 5.02 3.34 20.82
N LEU A 691 4.19 3.30 19.75
CA LEU A 691 3.43 2.12 19.36
C LEU A 691 4.34 0.92 19.08
N PHE A 692 5.38 1.11 18.26
CA PHE A 692 6.28 0.03 17.87
C PHE A 692 7.22 -0.41 19.01
N LYS A 693 7.53 0.50 19.96
CA LYS A 693 8.25 0.16 21.19
C LYS A 693 7.40 -0.69 22.13
N ARG A 694 6.11 -0.38 22.26
CA ARG A 694 5.16 -1.13 23.10
C ARG A 694 4.79 -2.48 22.49
N PHE A 695 4.58 -2.53 21.18
CA PHE A 695 4.10 -3.71 20.46
C PHE A 695 5.06 -4.10 19.31
N PRO A 696 6.25 -4.65 19.61
CA PRO A 696 7.26 -4.97 18.60
C PRO A 696 6.86 -6.11 17.64
N LYS A 697 5.80 -6.86 17.97
CA LYS A 697 5.22 -7.94 17.13
C LYS A 697 3.93 -7.51 16.40
N LEU A 698 3.62 -6.22 16.43
CA LEU A 698 2.44 -5.65 15.78
C LEU A 698 2.38 -6.02 14.29
N HIS A 699 1.23 -6.52 13.85
CA HIS A 699 0.95 -6.77 12.44
C HIS A 699 -0.53 -6.54 12.11
N LEU A 700 -0.81 -6.23 10.85
CA LEU A 700 -2.17 -5.98 10.38
C LEU A 700 -2.92 -7.29 10.13
N HIS A 701 -4.23 -7.26 10.34
CA HIS A 701 -5.12 -8.25 9.74
C HIS A 701 -5.17 -8.03 8.23
N ALA A 702 -4.73 -9.02 7.48
CA ALA A 702 -4.65 -8.92 6.03
C ALA A 702 -6.00 -8.56 5.38
N GLN A 703 -6.00 -7.52 4.54
CA GLN A 703 -7.15 -7.04 3.76
C GLN A 703 -8.38 -6.63 4.59
N GLN A 704 -8.20 -6.24 5.86
CA GLN A 704 -9.31 -5.76 6.70
C GLN A 704 -9.33 -4.24 6.87
N GLN A 705 -8.40 -3.52 6.25
CA GLN A 705 -8.43 -2.06 6.24
C GLN A 705 -9.57 -1.54 5.37
N THR A 706 -10.23 -0.48 5.83
CA THR A 706 -11.28 0.22 5.07
C THR A 706 -11.00 1.72 5.03
N TYR A 707 -11.49 2.38 3.99
CA TYR A 707 -11.36 3.82 3.81
C TYR A 707 -12.73 4.50 3.98
N PHE A 708 -12.74 5.74 4.43
CA PHE A 708 -13.90 6.61 4.23
C PHE A 708 -14.04 6.95 2.75
N ASP A 709 -15.28 7.09 2.28
CA ASP A 709 -15.56 7.58 0.93
C ASP A 709 -15.48 9.12 0.92
N MET A 710 -14.26 9.64 0.84
CA MET A 710 -13.99 11.08 0.85
C MET A 710 -13.30 11.51 -0.44
N THR A 711 -13.67 12.69 -0.94
CA THR A 711 -13.12 13.18 -2.21
C THR A 711 -11.83 13.96 -1.99
N GLN A 712 -11.67 14.58 -0.82
CA GLN A 712 -10.55 15.47 -0.51
C GLN A 712 -9.42 14.83 0.27
N THR A 713 -9.65 13.67 0.86
CA THR A 713 -8.69 13.02 1.77
C THR A 713 -8.53 11.54 1.42
N VAL A 714 -7.37 10.98 1.73
CA VAL A 714 -7.18 9.53 1.87
C VAL A 714 -7.22 9.22 3.35
N ALA A 715 -8.35 8.69 3.79
CA ALA A 715 -8.66 8.50 5.20
C ALA A 715 -9.05 7.04 5.46
N LEU A 716 -8.26 6.34 6.27
CA LEU A 716 -8.61 5.01 6.76
C LEU A 716 -9.71 5.15 7.81
N SER A 717 -10.79 4.39 7.65
CA SER A 717 -11.86 4.26 8.65
C SER A 717 -11.59 3.10 9.63
N ARG A 718 -10.83 2.09 9.20
CA ARG A 718 -10.43 0.95 10.04
C ARG A 718 -9.05 0.44 9.64
N LEU A 719 -8.27 0.03 10.63
CA LEU A 719 -6.98 -0.65 10.44
C LEU A 719 -6.80 -1.76 11.50
N PRO A 720 -7.54 -2.89 11.37
CA PRO A 720 -7.51 -3.95 12.36
C PRO A 720 -6.13 -4.62 12.45
N CYS A 721 -5.69 -4.93 13.66
CA CYS A 721 -4.35 -5.46 13.91
C CYS A 721 -4.33 -6.54 15.00
N ARG A 722 -3.15 -7.15 15.17
CA ARG A 722 -2.78 -7.97 16.33
C ARG A 722 -1.52 -7.38 16.94
N LEU A 723 -1.53 -7.18 18.26
CA LEU A 723 -0.47 -6.49 18.99
C LEU A 723 0.76 -7.39 19.26
N GLY A 724 0.58 -8.71 19.34
CA GLY A 724 1.67 -9.67 19.54
C GLY A 724 1.37 -10.76 20.53
#